data_AF-A0A318U1Q0-F1
#
_entry.id   AF-A0A318U1Q0-F1
#
_cell.length_a   1.000
_cell.length_b   1.000
_cell.length_c   1.000
_cell.angle_alpha   90.00
_cell.angle_beta   90.00
_cell.angle_gamma   90.00
#
_symmetry.space_group_name_H-M   'P 1'
#
loop_
_entity.id
_entity.type
_entity.pdbx_description
1 polymer ?
#
loop_
_entity_poly.entity_id
_entity_poly.type
_entity_poly.pdbx_seq_one_letter_code
_entity_poly.pdbx_strand_id
1 'polypeptide(L)'
;MRGRITVLTTTAFVGALVLSAFIAGGSATIIEQRSRKAVKLALEAASHSWVQVETDGLQVILLGTAPSEAERFRAVTLVSTVVDSSRIVDNTDAEVEKAIAPPDFSLQMLRNDEGISLIGLVPAGTDRKALLGRLTQLAGDGTVTDMLESADYPVPGGWKSALDFGITALSELPRAKVSILPGKVGVEAITDSPEEKADAETFLNRRRPTEIKLEAKISAPRPVITPFTLRFLIDIDGPRFDACSADTERASGRIMAAARKVGAKGDLDCTVGMGVPSPQWGAAVEMAIAALGQLGGGTVTFSDADIALVAADTTDPVVYDRVVGDLESNLPEVFSLKAELAKKAEAKDTVPEFSALLREDGQVELRGRVTSDRSRAALESFAHAQFGAKSVYAATRVDTGLPEGWPLRTLTALEALKLMHDGTVTVTPDVIRLSGVTGDRQASDKAAGLFARRLGETAPIALSVKYDRRLDAMLSLPDGNECVARLNGALAKHKLAFEPSAARIKAEDAEQLDALAKVMAQCQDYRMEVAGHTDSQGSDEGNRKLSQARAEAVITALEARGVQTRNLTPKGYGESQPIADNDTDKGRESNRRIEFVLLDAKPVGGEGQVDLPVTPPEPPVSAPPAPPKPSPVAPIEAMPDLVLDESAVEGAAPMEDAHGEPMPESSDAPAADASAADVPADTPPAADAATTAPEAVAPDAAAPDAALPAAEAAIEIQVNPAAQSPGHPKPRPKKLGGLNN
;
A
#
# COMPACT_ATOMS: atom_id res chain seq x y z
N MET A 1 -17.38 -116.75 -13.34
CA MET A 1 -16.83 -116.22 -12.07
C MET A 1 -15.95 -114.98 -12.23
N ARG A 2 -14.89 -114.96 -13.06
CA ARG A 2 -13.90 -113.86 -13.17
C ARG A 2 -14.45 -112.43 -13.00
N GLY A 3 -15.46 -112.01 -13.76
CA GLY A 3 -15.98 -110.63 -13.73
C GLY A 3 -16.51 -110.13 -12.36
N ARG A 4 -17.01 -111.01 -11.48
CA ARG A 4 -17.43 -110.59 -10.12
C ARG A 4 -16.26 -110.23 -9.22
N ILE A 5 -15.08 -110.81 -9.45
CA ILE A 5 -13.87 -110.53 -8.65
C ILE A 5 -13.33 -109.14 -8.99
N THR A 6 -13.26 -108.79 -10.28
CA THR A 6 -12.77 -107.49 -10.74
C THR A 6 -13.60 -106.31 -10.20
N VAL A 7 -14.93 -106.47 -10.14
CA VAL A 7 -15.83 -105.45 -9.55
C VAL A 7 -15.62 -105.32 -8.04
N LEU A 8 -15.38 -106.44 -7.33
CA LEU A 8 -15.13 -106.40 -5.88
C LEU A 8 -13.79 -105.75 -5.55
N THR A 9 -12.75 -105.99 -6.36
CA THR A 9 -11.44 -105.37 -6.16
C THR A 9 -11.47 -103.88 -6.47
N THR A 10 -12.17 -103.45 -7.54
CA THR A 10 -12.24 -102.01 -7.86
C THR A 10 -13.06 -101.23 -6.83
N THR A 11 -14.18 -101.77 -6.32
CA THR A 11 -14.90 -101.11 -5.21
C THR A 11 -14.10 -101.09 -3.91
N ALA A 12 -13.31 -102.12 -3.61
CA ALA A 12 -12.41 -102.11 -2.46
C ALA A 12 -11.30 -101.03 -2.59
N PHE A 13 -10.67 -100.90 -3.76
CA PHE A 13 -9.66 -99.85 -4.00
C PHE A 13 -10.26 -98.44 -3.98
N VAL A 14 -11.44 -98.22 -4.57
CA VAL A 14 -12.14 -96.93 -4.51
C VAL A 14 -12.56 -96.61 -3.07
N GLY A 15 -13.09 -97.58 -2.32
CA GLY A 15 -13.43 -97.41 -0.91
C GLY A 15 -12.23 -97.07 -0.04
N ALA A 16 -11.09 -97.73 -0.25
CA ALA A 16 -9.83 -97.43 0.43
C ALA A 16 -9.28 -96.04 0.06
N LEU A 17 -9.38 -95.62 -1.21
CA LEU A 17 -8.96 -94.30 -1.66
C LEU A 17 -9.83 -93.19 -1.06
N VAL A 18 -11.16 -93.36 -1.06
CA VAL A 18 -12.10 -92.42 -0.42
C VAL A 18 -11.85 -92.34 1.08
N LEU A 19 -11.69 -93.48 1.77
CA LEU A 19 -11.39 -93.52 3.19
C LEU A 19 -10.03 -92.85 3.52
N SER A 20 -9.01 -93.09 2.70
CA SER A 20 -7.69 -92.44 2.83
C SER A 20 -7.80 -90.92 2.65
N ALA A 21 -8.54 -90.44 1.65
CA ALA A 21 -8.78 -89.02 1.42
C ALA A 21 -9.55 -88.37 2.60
N PHE A 22 -10.58 -89.04 3.15
CA PHE A 22 -11.30 -88.58 4.33
C PHE A 22 -10.40 -88.54 5.59
N ILE A 23 -9.55 -89.54 5.81
CA ILE A 23 -8.61 -89.57 6.94
C ILE A 23 -7.54 -88.48 6.78
N ALA A 24 -7.01 -88.27 5.58
CA ALA A 24 -6.01 -87.24 5.29
C ALA A 24 -6.59 -85.84 5.46
N GLY A 25 -7.74 -85.53 4.85
CA GLY A 25 -8.41 -84.24 4.99
C GLY A 25 -8.91 -83.97 6.42
N GLY A 26 -9.42 -84.99 7.11
CA GLY A 26 -9.77 -84.90 8.53
C GLY A 26 -8.55 -84.65 9.43
N SER A 27 -7.41 -85.25 9.11
CA SER A 27 -6.17 -85.05 9.85
C SER A 27 -5.55 -83.67 9.59
N ALA A 28 -5.56 -83.19 8.33
CA ALA A 28 -5.13 -81.84 7.96
C ALA A 28 -5.96 -80.77 8.70
N THR A 29 -7.29 -80.82 8.58
CA THR A 29 -8.19 -79.86 9.25
C THR A 29 -8.10 -79.90 10.78
N ILE A 30 -7.84 -81.06 11.40
CA ILE A 30 -7.56 -81.15 12.85
C ILE A 30 -6.21 -80.51 13.21
N ILE A 31 -5.18 -80.65 12.36
CA ILE A 31 -3.87 -80.02 12.56
C ILE A 31 -3.97 -78.50 12.38
N GLU A 32 -4.61 -78.03 11.31
CA GLU A 32 -4.91 -76.61 11.04
C GLU A 32 -5.63 -75.96 12.23
N GLN A 33 -6.76 -76.52 12.68
CA GLN A 33 -7.54 -75.97 13.79
C GLN A 33 -6.74 -75.95 15.11
N ARG A 34 -5.91 -76.96 15.36
CA ARG A 34 -5.03 -77.00 16.54
C ARG A 34 -3.91 -75.96 16.44
N SER A 35 -3.22 -75.86 15.30
CA SER A 35 -2.17 -74.87 15.06
C SER A 35 -2.72 -73.45 15.14
N ARG A 36 -3.82 -73.14 14.43
CA ARG A 36 -4.48 -71.83 14.46
C ARG A 36 -4.87 -71.43 15.88
N LYS A 37 -5.45 -72.34 16.66
CA LYS A 37 -5.83 -72.09 18.06
C LYS A 37 -4.63 -71.91 18.99
N ALA A 38 -3.57 -72.72 18.85
CA ALA A 38 -2.36 -72.61 19.68
C ALA A 38 -1.58 -71.32 19.40
N VAL A 39 -1.38 -70.99 18.12
CA VAL A 39 -0.69 -69.76 17.69
C VAL A 39 -1.48 -68.52 18.12
N LYS A 40 -2.80 -68.51 17.89
CA LYS A 40 -3.65 -67.39 18.34
C LYS A 40 -3.59 -67.20 19.86
N LEU A 41 -3.69 -68.27 20.66
CA LEU A 41 -3.61 -68.18 22.12
C LEU A 41 -2.25 -67.63 22.60
N ALA A 42 -1.15 -68.00 21.93
CA ALA A 42 0.18 -67.47 22.26
C ALA A 42 0.29 -65.96 21.96
N LEU A 43 -0.18 -65.52 20.79
CA LEU A 43 -0.18 -64.11 20.41
C LEU A 43 -1.10 -63.26 21.30
N GLU A 44 -2.29 -63.76 21.65
CA GLU A 44 -3.21 -63.12 22.60
C GLU A 44 -2.57 -63.01 24.00
N ALA A 45 -1.90 -64.06 24.49
CA ALA A 45 -1.21 -64.04 25.78
C ALA A 45 -0.02 -63.07 25.83
N ALA A 46 0.62 -62.80 24.69
CA ALA A 46 1.69 -61.81 24.55
C ALA A 46 1.19 -60.39 24.18
N SER A 47 -0.13 -60.17 24.15
CA SER A 47 -0.75 -58.89 23.73
C SER A 47 -0.48 -58.46 22.27
N HIS A 48 0.00 -59.37 21.41
CA HIS A 48 0.17 -59.13 19.97
C HIS A 48 -1.17 -59.29 19.21
N SER A 49 -2.25 -58.69 19.73
CA SER A 49 -3.63 -58.81 19.21
C SER A 49 -3.85 -58.16 17.83
N TRP A 50 -2.87 -57.41 17.34
CA TRP A 50 -2.83 -56.86 15.98
C TRP A 50 -2.55 -57.93 14.91
N VAL A 51 -2.02 -59.10 15.31
CA VAL A 51 -1.75 -60.24 14.40
C VAL A 51 -3.01 -61.07 14.17
N GLN A 52 -3.47 -61.10 12.92
CA GLN A 52 -4.45 -62.08 12.45
C GLN A 52 -3.72 -63.35 11.98
N VAL A 53 -4.25 -64.51 12.36
CA VAL A 53 -3.65 -65.83 12.09
C VAL A 53 -4.55 -66.62 11.18
N GLU A 54 -4.01 -67.06 10.04
CA GLU A 54 -4.65 -67.99 9.10
C GLU A 54 -3.82 -69.26 8.96
N THR A 55 -4.42 -70.32 8.40
CA THR A 55 -3.76 -71.62 8.21
C THR A 55 -4.24 -72.29 6.94
N ASP A 56 -3.30 -72.77 6.12
CA ASP A 56 -3.57 -73.54 4.90
C ASP A 56 -2.72 -74.83 4.93
N GLY A 57 -3.37 -75.97 5.11
CA GLY A 57 -2.75 -77.28 5.24
C GLY A 57 -1.75 -77.38 6.40
N LEU A 58 -0.47 -77.14 6.10
CA LEU A 58 0.59 -77.08 7.11
C LEU A 58 1.13 -75.68 7.37
N GLN A 59 0.83 -74.68 6.52
CA GLN A 59 1.33 -73.32 6.70
C GLN A 59 0.50 -72.52 7.70
N VAL A 60 1.16 -71.58 8.38
CA VAL A 60 0.56 -70.56 9.25
C VAL A 60 0.87 -69.21 8.61
N ILE A 61 -0.16 -68.48 8.20
CA ILE A 61 -0.02 -67.17 7.57
C ILE A 61 -0.35 -66.11 8.61
N LEU A 62 0.55 -65.14 8.79
CA LEU A 62 0.40 -64.02 9.71
C LEU A 62 0.08 -62.76 8.91
N LEU A 63 -0.97 -62.02 9.31
CA LEU A 63 -1.48 -60.84 8.63
C LEU A 63 -1.72 -59.70 9.63
N GLY A 64 -1.57 -58.46 9.20
CA GLY A 64 -1.82 -57.27 10.01
C GLY A 64 -0.62 -56.33 10.07
N THR A 65 -0.77 -55.21 10.78
CA THR A 65 0.26 -54.16 10.87
C THR A 65 0.72 -54.01 12.32
N ALA A 66 2.02 -54.10 12.55
CA ALA A 66 2.64 -53.99 13.87
C ALA A 66 2.83 -52.53 14.28
N PRO A 67 2.67 -52.17 15.58
CA PRO A 67 2.99 -50.83 16.08
C PRO A 67 4.47 -50.44 15.97
N SER A 68 5.37 -51.39 15.71
CA SER A 68 6.78 -51.16 15.37
C SER A 68 7.39 -52.42 14.75
N GLU A 69 8.51 -52.27 14.04
CA GLU A 69 9.26 -53.40 13.48
C GLU A 69 9.81 -54.34 14.58
N ALA A 70 10.11 -53.81 15.77
CA ALA A 70 10.52 -54.61 16.91
C ALA A 70 9.37 -55.51 17.45
N GLU A 71 8.14 -54.98 17.50
CA GLU A 71 6.95 -55.76 17.86
C GLU A 71 6.60 -56.79 16.79
N ARG A 72 6.77 -56.44 15.50
CA ARG A 72 6.63 -57.40 14.39
C ARG A 72 7.56 -58.60 14.56
N PHE A 73 8.85 -58.34 14.76
CA PHE A 73 9.85 -59.39 14.92
C PHE A 73 9.61 -60.25 16.17
N ARG A 74 9.15 -59.64 17.28
CA ARG A 74 8.72 -60.37 18.50
C ARG A 74 7.57 -61.32 18.23
N ALA A 75 6.53 -60.86 17.53
CA ALA A 75 5.37 -61.69 17.20
C ALA A 75 5.76 -62.90 16.32
N VAL A 76 6.50 -62.68 15.23
CA VAL A 76 6.98 -63.77 14.36
C VAL A 76 7.87 -64.76 15.13
N THR A 77 8.77 -64.24 15.98
CA THR A 77 9.62 -65.08 16.85
C THR A 77 8.79 -65.91 17.83
N LEU A 78 7.72 -65.35 18.41
CA LEU A 78 6.82 -66.06 19.31
C LEU A 78 6.10 -67.20 18.59
N VAL A 79 5.57 -66.97 17.38
CA VAL A 79 4.92 -68.02 16.57
C VAL A 79 5.89 -69.17 16.27
N SER A 80 7.17 -68.87 16.03
CA SER A 80 8.20 -69.90 15.77
C SER A 80 8.51 -70.83 16.96
N THR A 81 8.05 -70.48 18.18
CA THR A 81 8.09 -71.38 19.34
C THR A 81 6.95 -72.39 19.37
N VAL A 82 5.86 -72.14 18.64
CA VAL A 82 4.63 -72.94 18.61
C VAL A 82 4.56 -73.82 17.35
N VAL A 83 5.08 -73.32 16.23
CA VAL A 83 5.12 -74.02 14.93
C VAL A 83 6.48 -73.79 14.28
N ASP A 84 7.04 -74.81 13.64
CA ASP A 84 8.33 -74.74 12.93
C ASP A 84 8.39 -73.55 11.95
N SER A 85 9.50 -72.82 11.97
CA SER A 85 9.66 -71.58 11.19
C SER A 85 9.59 -71.77 9.68
N SER A 86 9.89 -72.96 9.16
CA SER A 86 9.71 -73.29 7.73
C SER A 86 8.24 -73.32 7.28
N ARG A 87 7.30 -73.28 8.23
CA ARG A 87 5.85 -73.29 8.00
C ARG A 87 5.19 -71.93 8.20
N ILE A 88 5.94 -70.90 8.59
CA ILE A 88 5.41 -69.55 8.84
C ILE A 88 5.54 -68.71 7.57
N VAL A 89 4.43 -68.12 7.13
CA VAL A 89 4.38 -67.12 6.06
C VAL A 89 4.07 -65.78 6.72
N ASP A 90 5.09 -64.94 6.87
CA ASP A 90 4.94 -63.61 7.46
C ASP A 90 4.53 -62.59 6.38
N ASN A 91 3.24 -62.25 6.35
CA ASN A 91 2.67 -61.18 5.55
C ASN A 91 2.22 -60.01 6.47
N THR A 92 2.97 -59.75 7.54
CA THR A 92 2.75 -58.58 8.41
C THR A 92 3.61 -57.39 7.98
N ASP A 93 3.03 -56.19 8.06
CA ASP A 93 3.72 -54.91 7.91
C ASP A 93 4.04 -54.30 9.29
N ALA A 94 4.75 -53.17 9.31
CA ALA A 94 4.91 -52.35 10.51
C ALA A 94 4.52 -50.89 10.20
N GLU A 95 3.93 -50.19 11.16
CA GLU A 95 3.70 -48.76 11.05
C GLU A 95 5.04 -48.02 11.02
N VAL A 96 5.24 -47.21 9.98
CA VAL A 96 6.44 -46.36 9.85
C VAL A 96 6.27 -45.17 10.78
N GLU A 97 7.20 -44.98 11.71
CA GLU A 97 7.21 -43.80 12.59
C GLU A 97 7.19 -42.53 11.73
N LYS A 98 6.23 -41.64 11.99
CA LYS A 98 6.13 -40.36 11.30
C LYS A 98 7.37 -39.53 11.65
N ALA A 99 8.14 -39.17 10.63
CA ALA A 99 9.29 -38.28 10.79
C ALA A 99 8.87 -37.01 11.56
N ILE A 100 9.59 -36.72 12.64
CA ILE A 100 9.33 -35.55 13.48
C ILE A 100 9.48 -34.30 12.62
N ALA A 101 8.46 -33.43 12.63
CA ALA A 101 8.51 -32.18 11.90
C ALA A 101 9.71 -31.34 12.39
N PRO A 102 10.51 -30.75 11.47
CA PRO A 102 11.65 -29.93 11.88
C PRO A 102 11.18 -28.72 12.70
N PRO A 103 11.95 -28.28 13.69
CA PRO A 103 11.58 -27.13 14.52
C PRO A 103 11.58 -25.82 13.71
N ASP A 104 10.78 -24.86 14.15
CA ASP A 104 10.69 -23.52 13.54
C ASP A 104 11.98 -22.72 13.72
N PHE A 105 12.91 -22.91 12.79
CA PHE A 105 14.15 -22.15 12.70
C PHE A 105 13.87 -20.65 12.60
N SER A 106 14.39 -19.89 13.56
CA SER A 106 14.15 -18.46 13.69
C SER A 106 15.34 -17.78 14.36
N LEU A 107 15.73 -16.63 13.84
CA LEU A 107 16.85 -15.82 14.35
C LEU A 107 16.37 -14.38 14.53
N GLN A 108 16.50 -13.84 15.73
CA GLN A 108 16.32 -12.41 16.01
C GLN A 108 17.68 -11.76 16.25
N MET A 109 17.91 -10.64 15.58
CA MET A 109 19.09 -9.80 15.72
C MET A 109 18.64 -8.42 16.21
N LEU A 110 19.11 -8.02 17.39
CA LEU A 110 18.81 -6.73 18.01
C LEU A 110 20.06 -5.86 17.92
N ARG A 111 20.01 -4.71 17.24
CA ARG A 111 21.10 -3.72 17.19
C ARG A 111 20.67 -2.43 17.89
N ASN A 112 21.57 -1.91 18.73
CA ASN A 112 21.48 -0.61 19.37
C ASN A 112 22.87 0.05 19.40
N ASP A 113 22.98 1.20 20.06
CA ASP A 113 24.23 1.97 20.17
C ASP A 113 25.32 1.27 21.02
N GLU A 114 24.99 0.20 21.75
CA GLU A 114 25.91 -0.58 22.59
C GLU A 114 26.44 -1.85 21.88
N GLY A 115 25.76 -2.32 20.82
CA GLY A 115 26.14 -3.54 20.11
C GLY A 115 25.03 -4.27 19.36
N ILE A 116 25.23 -5.58 19.18
CA ILE A 116 24.32 -6.51 18.51
C ILE A 116 24.09 -7.74 19.40
N SER A 117 22.84 -8.10 19.64
CA SER A 117 22.46 -9.34 20.34
C SER A 117 21.74 -10.31 19.40
N LEU A 118 22.06 -11.60 19.49
CA LEU A 118 21.56 -12.68 18.64
C LEU A 118 20.81 -13.72 19.47
N ILE A 119 19.54 -13.97 19.15
CA ILE A 119 18.66 -14.86 19.93
C ILE A 119 17.88 -15.77 18.97
N GLY A 120 17.83 -17.08 19.24
CA GLY A 120 16.99 -18.02 18.49
C GLY A 120 17.68 -19.34 18.12
N LEU A 121 17.02 -20.11 17.25
CA LEU A 121 17.43 -21.45 16.83
C LEU A 121 17.82 -21.43 15.36
N VAL A 122 19.05 -21.85 15.04
CA VAL A 122 19.57 -21.92 13.66
C VAL A 122 19.84 -23.37 13.21
N PRO A 123 19.74 -23.70 11.91
CA PRO A 123 20.17 -25.01 11.40
C PRO A 123 21.66 -25.23 11.64
N ALA A 124 22.05 -26.46 12.00
CA ALA A 124 23.47 -26.83 12.22
C ALA A 124 24.39 -26.56 11.01
N GLY A 125 23.83 -26.54 9.79
CA GLY A 125 24.53 -26.13 8.56
C GLY A 125 24.78 -24.63 8.40
N THR A 126 24.44 -23.80 9.39
CA THR A 126 24.68 -22.34 9.37
C THR A 126 26.11 -22.04 9.85
N ASP A 127 26.90 -21.31 9.05
CA ASP A 127 28.24 -20.87 9.47
C ASP A 127 28.14 -19.74 10.52
N ARG A 128 27.98 -20.15 11.78
CA ARG A 128 27.96 -19.28 12.95
C ARG A 128 29.24 -18.44 13.09
N LYS A 129 30.39 -18.94 12.62
CA LYS A 129 31.66 -18.20 12.72
C LYS A 129 31.73 -17.06 11.70
N ALA A 130 31.30 -17.29 10.46
CA ALA A 130 31.18 -16.23 9.46
C ALA A 130 30.08 -15.22 9.81
N LEU A 131 28.95 -15.69 10.38
CA LEU A 131 27.89 -14.84 10.90
C LEU A 131 28.40 -13.87 11.97
N LEU A 132 29.02 -14.40 13.03
CA LEU A 132 29.59 -13.58 14.10
C LEU A 132 30.66 -12.62 13.58
N GLY A 133 31.56 -13.08 12.69
CA GLY A 133 32.61 -12.23 12.10
C GLY A 133 32.05 -11.01 11.35
N ARG A 134 30.98 -11.19 10.56
CA ARG A 134 30.29 -10.09 9.87
C ARG A 134 29.62 -9.13 10.85
N LEU A 135 28.99 -9.65 11.90
CA LEU A 135 28.28 -8.84 12.88
C LEU A 135 29.23 -8.06 13.79
N THR A 136 30.39 -8.62 14.16
CA THR A 136 31.45 -7.87 14.85
C THR A 136 31.95 -6.70 14.00
N GLN A 137 32.09 -6.89 12.68
CA GLN A 137 32.45 -5.80 11.77
C GLN A 137 31.36 -4.71 11.66
N LEU A 138 30.08 -5.06 11.84
CA LEU A 138 28.95 -4.11 11.85
C LEU A 138 28.72 -3.43 13.21
N ALA A 139 29.14 -4.06 14.31
CA ALA A 139 29.09 -3.48 15.66
C ALA A 139 30.21 -2.46 15.89
N GLY A 140 31.36 -2.58 15.21
CA GLY A 140 32.49 -1.67 15.36
C GLY A 140 33.14 -1.81 16.74
N ASP A 141 33.06 -0.75 17.55
CA ASP A 141 33.49 -0.77 18.96
C ASP A 141 32.42 -1.38 19.90
N GLY A 142 31.20 -1.61 19.40
CA GLY A 142 30.09 -2.23 20.14
C GLY A 142 30.27 -3.74 20.36
N THR A 143 29.53 -4.30 21.32
CA THR A 143 29.65 -5.72 21.69
C THR A 143 28.77 -6.63 20.83
N VAL A 144 29.18 -7.88 20.61
CA VAL A 144 28.31 -8.91 19.99
C VAL A 144 27.97 -9.99 21.01
N THR A 145 26.70 -10.08 21.39
CA THR A 145 26.17 -11.07 22.33
C THR A 145 25.51 -12.21 21.56
N ASP A 146 26.01 -13.43 21.74
CA ASP A 146 25.53 -14.63 21.06
C ASP A 146 24.75 -15.55 22.02
N MET A 147 23.44 -15.64 21.82
CA MET A 147 22.50 -16.52 22.53
C MET A 147 21.81 -17.50 21.56
N LEU A 148 22.51 -17.92 20.50
CA LEU A 148 21.97 -18.84 19.51
C LEU A 148 22.10 -20.31 19.92
N GLU A 149 21.03 -21.07 19.71
CA GLU A 149 21.04 -22.53 19.75
C GLU A 149 21.12 -23.11 18.33
N SER A 150 21.41 -24.40 18.20
CA SER A 150 21.56 -25.04 16.88
C SER A 150 21.02 -26.47 16.87
N ALA A 151 20.19 -26.79 15.87
CA ALA A 151 19.59 -28.11 15.73
C ALA A 151 19.97 -28.77 14.39
N ASP A 152 20.16 -30.09 14.43
CA ASP A 152 20.62 -30.89 13.29
C ASP A 152 19.43 -31.42 12.47
N TYR A 153 18.84 -30.52 11.68
CA TYR A 153 17.80 -30.80 10.69
C TYR A 153 18.18 -30.16 9.34
N PRO A 154 17.62 -30.63 8.21
CA PRO A 154 17.87 -30.04 6.89
C PRO A 154 17.60 -28.53 6.85
N VAL A 155 18.51 -27.78 6.23
CA VAL A 155 18.41 -26.31 6.11
C VAL A 155 17.19 -25.94 5.27
N PRO A 156 16.23 -25.14 5.78
CA PRO A 156 15.04 -24.75 5.03
C PRO A 156 15.35 -23.90 3.78
N GLY A 157 14.47 -24.01 2.77
CA GLY A 157 14.50 -23.15 1.59
C GLY A 157 14.44 -21.65 1.96
N GLY A 158 15.23 -20.83 1.27
CA GLY A 158 15.31 -19.38 1.52
C GLY A 158 15.99 -18.96 2.84
N TRP A 159 16.38 -19.89 3.73
CA TRP A 159 17.03 -19.54 5.01
C TRP A 159 18.29 -18.69 4.83
N LYS A 160 19.20 -19.12 3.92
CA LYS A 160 20.44 -18.38 3.65
C LYS A 160 20.16 -16.99 3.07
N SER A 161 19.26 -16.89 2.09
CA SER A 161 18.88 -15.62 1.46
C SER A 161 18.24 -14.65 2.46
N ALA A 162 17.42 -15.17 3.38
CA ALA A 162 16.82 -14.39 4.47
C ALA A 162 17.87 -13.91 5.48
N LEU A 163 18.84 -14.76 5.83
CA LEU A 163 19.97 -14.40 6.69
C LEU A 163 20.87 -13.33 6.06
N ASP A 164 21.28 -13.50 4.80
CA ASP A 164 22.14 -12.56 4.08
C ASP A 164 21.46 -11.20 3.88
N PHE A 165 20.16 -11.19 3.54
CA PHE A 165 19.38 -9.96 3.45
C PHE A 165 19.13 -9.34 4.83
N GLY A 166 18.87 -10.12 5.88
CA GLY A 166 18.69 -9.63 7.24
C GLY A 166 19.93 -8.94 7.81
N ILE A 167 21.13 -9.46 7.54
CA ILE A 167 22.40 -8.81 7.91
C ILE A 167 22.58 -7.49 7.13
N THR A 168 22.12 -7.44 5.87
CA THR A 168 22.14 -6.24 5.03
C THR A 168 21.09 -5.21 5.47
N ALA A 169 19.96 -5.63 6.04
CA ALA A 169 19.01 -4.74 6.70
C ALA A 169 19.59 -4.15 8.00
N LEU A 170 20.33 -4.97 8.76
CA LEU A 170 20.96 -4.56 10.02
C LEU A 170 22.14 -3.60 9.83
N SER A 171 22.75 -3.49 8.63
CA SER A 171 23.90 -2.59 8.40
C SER A 171 23.49 -1.12 8.38
N GLU A 172 22.41 -0.77 7.68
CA GLU A 172 21.94 0.62 7.57
C GLU A 172 21.12 1.07 8.78
N LEU A 173 20.56 0.13 9.55
CA LEU A 173 19.66 0.42 10.65
C LEU A 173 20.38 0.26 12.01
N PRO A 174 20.88 1.35 12.63
CA PRO A 174 21.64 1.28 13.88
C PRO A 174 20.78 0.92 15.10
N ARG A 175 19.47 1.15 15.03
CA ARG A 175 18.52 0.87 16.13
C ARG A 175 17.34 0.05 15.59
N ALA A 176 17.52 -1.27 15.57
CA ALA A 176 16.57 -2.18 14.93
C ALA A 176 16.56 -3.60 15.49
N LYS A 177 15.40 -4.24 15.37
CA LYS A 177 15.17 -5.66 15.54
C LYS A 177 14.89 -6.28 14.17
N VAL A 178 15.78 -7.15 13.71
CA VAL A 178 15.63 -7.91 12.47
C VAL A 178 15.31 -9.36 12.83
N SER A 179 14.16 -9.87 12.37
CA SER A 179 13.69 -11.23 12.62
C SER A 179 13.71 -12.05 11.33
N ILE A 180 14.45 -13.14 11.31
CA ILE A 180 14.70 -14.00 10.15
C ILE A 180 14.00 -15.35 10.35
N LEU A 181 13.22 -15.74 9.34
CA LEU A 181 12.59 -17.06 9.20
C LEU A 181 12.83 -17.57 7.76
N PRO A 182 12.62 -18.87 7.47
CA PRO A 182 12.69 -19.40 6.10
C PRO A 182 11.83 -18.58 5.11
N GLY A 183 12.47 -17.91 4.15
CA GLY A 183 11.80 -17.08 3.15
C GLY A 183 11.15 -15.79 3.65
N LYS A 184 11.35 -15.38 4.92
CA LYS A 184 10.72 -14.19 5.51
C LYS A 184 11.69 -13.40 6.38
N VAL A 185 11.67 -12.07 6.26
CA VAL A 185 12.42 -11.15 7.12
C VAL A 185 11.48 -10.06 7.64
N GLY A 186 11.35 -9.96 8.97
CA GLY A 186 10.72 -8.83 9.65
C GLY A 186 11.76 -7.80 10.09
N VAL A 187 11.45 -6.52 9.99
CA VAL A 187 12.32 -5.40 10.41
C VAL A 187 11.50 -4.40 11.22
N GLU A 188 11.85 -4.19 12.48
CA GLU A 188 11.24 -3.21 13.38
C GLU A 188 12.33 -2.21 13.79
N ALA A 189 12.22 -0.92 13.44
CA ALA A 189 13.33 0.04 13.55
C ALA A 189 12.91 1.49 13.83
N ILE A 190 13.83 2.29 14.39
CA ILE A 190 13.61 3.72 14.71
C ILE A 190 14.74 4.58 14.12
N THR A 191 14.41 5.42 13.14
CA THR A 191 15.33 6.42 12.54
C THR A 191 15.27 7.76 13.28
N ASP A 192 16.25 8.63 13.06
CA ASP A 192 16.30 9.97 13.66
C ASP A 192 15.50 11.01 12.86
N SER A 193 15.22 10.74 11.56
CA SER A 193 14.35 11.61 10.75
C SER A 193 13.35 10.85 9.83
N PRO A 194 12.29 11.53 9.33
CA PRO A 194 11.41 11.00 8.30
C PRO A 194 12.11 10.67 6.99
N GLU A 195 13.11 11.46 6.59
CA GLU A 195 13.94 11.26 5.41
C GLU A 195 14.77 9.98 5.53
N GLU A 196 15.46 9.78 6.66
CA GLU A 196 16.18 8.53 6.96
C GLU A 196 15.26 7.31 6.94
N LYS A 197 14.02 7.44 7.45
CA LYS A 197 13.01 6.39 7.34
C LYS A 197 12.72 6.05 5.88
N ALA A 198 12.53 7.06 5.04
CA ALA A 198 12.23 6.85 3.63
C ALA A 198 13.40 6.22 2.87
N ASP A 199 14.64 6.64 3.16
CA ASP A 199 15.87 6.03 2.63
C ASP A 199 16.01 4.57 3.08
N ALA A 200 15.71 4.25 4.35
CA ALA A 200 15.73 2.89 4.85
C ALA A 200 14.65 2.00 4.23
N GLU A 201 13.39 2.45 4.15
CA GLU A 201 12.30 1.73 3.48
C GLU A 201 12.61 1.51 1.99
N THR A 202 13.22 2.51 1.34
CA THR A 202 13.72 2.44 -0.04
C THR A 202 14.81 1.40 -0.20
N PHE A 203 15.84 1.44 0.64
CA PHE A 203 16.98 0.53 0.64
C PHE A 203 16.51 -0.92 0.79
N LEU A 204 15.65 -1.19 1.77
CA LEU A 204 15.13 -2.53 2.04
C LEU A 204 14.32 -3.05 0.85
N ASN A 205 13.46 -2.23 0.26
CA ASN A 205 12.67 -2.64 -0.92
C ASN A 205 13.54 -2.86 -2.16
N ARG A 206 14.56 -2.02 -2.40
CA ARG A 206 15.47 -2.15 -3.56
C ARG A 206 16.45 -3.33 -3.45
N ARG A 207 16.90 -3.70 -2.24
CA ARG A 207 17.85 -4.82 -2.02
C ARG A 207 17.19 -6.17 -1.67
N ARG A 208 15.87 -6.23 -1.47
CA ARG A 208 15.14 -7.47 -1.12
C ARG A 208 15.21 -8.52 -2.25
N PRO A 209 15.79 -9.72 -2.02
CA PRO A 209 15.72 -10.82 -2.98
C PRO A 209 14.27 -11.24 -3.24
N THR A 210 13.91 -11.58 -4.48
CA THR A 210 12.49 -11.74 -4.85
C THR A 210 11.78 -12.96 -4.26
N GLU A 211 12.51 -13.84 -3.58
CA GLU A 211 12.02 -14.98 -2.80
C GLU A 211 11.70 -14.64 -1.32
N ILE A 212 12.06 -13.44 -0.85
CA ILE A 212 11.90 -13.02 0.55
C ILE A 212 10.64 -12.17 0.74
N LYS A 213 9.77 -12.62 1.63
CA LYS A 213 8.67 -11.80 2.19
C LYS A 213 9.25 -10.84 3.24
N LEU A 214 9.28 -9.54 2.93
CA LEU A 214 9.68 -8.48 3.86
C LEU A 214 8.46 -7.88 4.56
N GLU A 215 8.52 -7.79 5.89
CA GLU A 215 7.60 -7.03 6.72
C GLU A 215 8.37 -5.96 7.49
N ALA A 216 8.35 -4.71 7.01
CA ALA A 216 9.03 -3.58 7.63
C ALA A 216 8.05 -2.72 8.44
N LYS A 217 8.46 -2.32 9.64
CA LYS A 217 7.81 -1.34 10.52
C LYS A 217 8.86 -0.34 10.98
N ILE A 218 9.02 0.76 10.24
CA ILE A 218 9.99 1.81 10.56
C ILE A 218 9.23 3.04 11.06
N SER A 219 9.66 3.59 12.20
CA SER A 219 9.14 4.84 12.75
C SER A 219 10.22 5.92 12.79
N ALA A 220 9.79 7.15 12.59
CA ALA A 220 10.60 8.36 12.74
C ALA A 220 9.93 9.29 13.76
N PRO A 221 10.67 10.16 14.46
CA PRO A 221 10.07 11.25 15.22
C PRO A 221 9.30 12.21 14.29
N ARG A 222 8.30 12.91 14.84
CA ARG A 222 7.60 13.99 14.11
C ARG A 222 8.57 15.14 13.83
N PRO A 223 8.46 15.83 12.68
CA PRO A 223 9.31 16.97 12.36
C PRO A 223 9.11 18.10 13.40
N VAL A 224 10.19 18.80 13.72
CA VAL A 224 10.17 20.02 14.53
C VAL A 224 10.12 21.22 13.59
N ILE A 225 9.03 21.99 13.65
CA ILE A 225 8.77 23.12 12.77
C ILE A 225 9.15 24.40 13.51
N THR A 226 10.12 25.16 12.97
CA THR A 226 10.62 26.40 13.61
C THR A 226 10.96 27.50 12.58
N PRO A 227 10.34 28.69 12.65
CA PRO A 227 9.14 29.02 13.44
C PRO A 227 7.95 28.15 13.00
N PHE A 228 7.00 27.98 13.90
CA PHE A 228 5.72 27.33 13.62
C PHE A 228 4.88 28.29 12.77
N THR A 229 4.67 27.96 11.49
CA THR A 229 4.13 28.93 10.52
C THR A 229 2.86 28.47 9.82
N LEU A 230 2.01 29.44 9.50
CA LEU A 230 0.86 29.25 8.63
C LEU A 230 0.62 30.54 7.86
N ARG A 231 0.32 30.44 6.57
CA ARG A 231 0.02 31.58 5.72
C ARG A 231 -1.17 31.23 4.84
N PHE A 232 -2.28 31.94 5.04
CA PHE A 232 -3.52 31.75 4.31
C PHE A 232 -3.93 33.07 3.65
N LEU A 233 -4.32 33.03 2.38
CA LEU A 233 -4.63 34.22 1.59
C LEU A 233 -5.87 34.02 0.72
N ILE A 234 -6.54 35.15 0.43
CA ILE A 234 -7.71 35.24 -0.44
C ILE A 234 -7.42 36.37 -1.44
N ASP A 235 -7.19 36.00 -2.69
CA ASP A 235 -6.96 36.92 -3.81
C ASP A 235 -7.82 36.53 -5.04
N ILE A 236 -7.44 37.00 -6.24
CA ILE A 236 -8.16 36.74 -7.50
C ILE A 236 -8.16 35.26 -7.93
N ASP A 237 -7.13 34.50 -7.58
CA ASP A 237 -7.05 33.06 -7.86
C ASP A 237 -7.80 32.25 -6.77
N GLY A 238 -8.01 32.87 -5.61
CA GLY A 238 -8.94 32.41 -4.58
C GLY A 238 -8.28 31.93 -3.28
N PRO A 239 -9.12 31.58 -2.27
CA PRO A 239 -8.69 31.13 -0.95
C PRO A 239 -7.78 29.90 -0.98
N ARG A 240 -6.54 30.03 -0.48
CA ARG A 240 -5.54 28.96 -0.41
C ARG A 240 -4.54 29.15 0.75
N PHE A 241 -3.78 28.10 1.05
CA PHE A 241 -2.57 28.18 1.88
C PHE A 241 -1.34 28.43 1.01
N ASP A 242 -0.52 29.41 1.39
CA ASP A 242 0.89 29.51 1.00
C ASP A 242 1.75 28.60 1.91
N ALA A 243 1.31 28.36 3.15
CA ALA A 243 1.92 27.45 4.13
C ALA A 243 0.90 27.03 5.21
N CYS A 244 1.03 25.84 5.80
CA CYS A 244 0.18 25.40 6.91
C CYS A 244 0.89 24.40 7.85
N SER A 245 1.06 24.78 9.12
CA SER A 245 1.51 23.89 10.21
C SER A 245 0.38 23.55 11.18
N ALA A 246 0.40 22.35 11.77
CA ALA A 246 -0.51 21.91 12.83
C ALA A 246 0.21 21.05 13.88
N ASP A 247 -0.28 21.04 15.13
CA ASP A 247 0.32 20.26 16.22
C ASP A 247 -0.20 18.81 16.28
N THR A 248 -1.39 18.61 15.73
CA THR A 248 -2.21 17.41 15.78
C THR A 248 -3.11 17.32 14.55
N GLU A 249 -3.49 16.09 14.17
CA GLU A 249 -4.52 15.83 13.14
C GLU A 249 -5.84 16.58 13.41
N ARG A 250 -6.20 16.75 14.69
CA ARG A 250 -7.43 17.47 15.09
C ARG A 250 -7.33 18.97 14.79
N ALA A 251 -6.16 19.59 15.00
CA ALA A 251 -5.93 20.97 14.60
C ALA A 251 -5.88 21.10 13.07
N SER A 252 -5.18 20.20 12.38
CA SER A 252 -5.12 20.14 10.91
C SER A 252 -6.53 20.09 10.31
N GLY A 253 -7.37 19.14 10.75
CA GLY A 253 -8.76 19.01 10.30
C GLY A 253 -9.63 20.25 10.55
N ARG A 254 -9.45 20.92 11.69
CA ARG A 254 -10.11 22.20 12.01
C ARG A 254 -9.68 23.32 11.06
N ILE A 255 -8.38 23.47 10.85
CA ILE A 255 -7.79 24.51 9.99
C ILE A 255 -8.25 24.32 8.53
N MET A 256 -8.24 23.09 8.03
CA MET A 256 -8.77 22.75 6.70
C MET A 256 -10.28 23.01 6.59
N ALA A 257 -11.06 22.70 7.62
CA ALA A 257 -12.50 22.99 7.63
C ALA A 257 -12.78 24.51 7.59
N ALA A 258 -12.01 25.32 8.32
CA ALA A 258 -12.10 26.78 8.28
C ALA A 258 -11.77 27.33 6.88
N ALA A 259 -10.70 26.83 6.25
CA ALA A 259 -10.32 27.22 4.89
C ALA A 259 -11.41 26.85 3.86
N ARG A 260 -11.96 25.62 3.91
CA ARG A 260 -13.05 25.19 3.03
C ARG A 260 -14.33 26.00 3.25
N LYS A 261 -14.62 26.42 4.50
CA LYS A 261 -15.76 27.29 4.84
C LYS A 261 -15.67 28.69 4.22
N VAL A 262 -14.46 29.23 4.02
CA VAL A 262 -14.24 30.49 3.26
C VAL A 262 -14.00 30.26 1.76
N GLY A 263 -14.21 29.04 1.26
CA GLY A 263 -14.26 28.70 -0.16
C GLY A 263 -13.03 28.00 -0.74
N ALA A 264 -12.05 27.59 0.07
CA ALA A 264 -10.84 26.92 -0.42
C ALA A 264 -11.13 25.56 -1.08
N LYS A 265 -10.48 25.30 -2.22
CA LYS A 265 -10.71 24.14 -3.11
C LYS A 265 -9.44 23.31 -3.29
N GLY A 266 -9.61 22.09 -3.81
CA GLY A 266 -8.52 21.13 -4.06
C GLY A 266 -8.11 20.33 -2.83
N ASP A 267 -7.00 19.62 -2.96
CA ASP A 267 -6.27 19.04 -1.84
C ASP A 267 -5.63 20.17 -1.04
N LEU A 268 -6.02 20.25 0.24
CA LEU A 268 -5.42 21.12 1.24
C LEU A 268 -4.67 20.18 2.18
N ASP A 269 -3.41 20.49 2.47
CA ASP A 269 -2.56 19.75 3.39
C ASP A 269 -2.00 20.73 4.44
N CYS A 270 -1.67 20.21 5.61
CA CYS A 270 -1.19 20.98 6.75
C CYS A 270 -0.20 20.13 7.55
N THR A 271 1.09 20.46 7.47
CA THR A 271 2.20 19.70 8.04
C THR A 271 2.04 19.53 9.56
N VAL A 272 1.82 18.29 10.00
CA VAL A 272 1.67 17.96 11.43
C VAL A 272 3.05 17.75 12.08
N GLY A 273 3.41 18.60 13.03
CA GLY A 273 4.74 18.62 13.65
C GLY A 273 4.76 19.08 15.11
N MET A 274 5.96 19.20 15.66
CA MET A 274 6.25 19.73 16.99
C MET A 274 6.80 21.16 16.89
N GLY A 275 6.77 21.92 17.98
CA GLY A 275 7.18 23.33 18.00
C GLY A 275 6.04 24.34 18.15
N VAL A 276 4.79 23.87 18.30
CA VAL A 276 3.62 24.75 18.43
C VAL A 276 3.75 25.71 19.63
N PRO A 277 3.45 27.02 19.47
CA PRO A 277 3.57 28.02 20.55
C PRO A 277 2.45 27.89 21.60
N SER A 278 1.31 27.31 21.23
CA SER A 278 0.12 27.19 22.09
C SER A 278 -0.78 26.02 21.67
N PRO A 279 -1.32 25.22 22.60
CA PRO A 279 -2.35 24.21 22.31
C PRO A 279 -3.64 24.78 21.68
N GLN A 280 -3.81 26.11 21.66
CA GLN A 280 -4.94 26.79 21.03
C GLN A 280 -4.67 27.25 19.59
N TRP A 281 -3.49 26.94 19.02
CA TRP A 281 -3.10 27.27 17.64
C TRP A 281 -4.21 27.04 16.61
N GLY A 282 -4.76 25.82 16.55
CA GLY A 282 -5.82 25.50 15.58
C GLY A 282 -7.11 26.29 15.76
N ALA A 283 -7.39 26.84 16.95
CA ALA A 283 -8.53 27.73 17.19
C ALA A 283 -8.21 29.19 16.80
N ALA A 284 -7.01 29.69 17.13
CA ALA A 284 -6.56 31.02 16.72
C ALA A 284 -6.52 31.15 15.18
N VAL A 285 -6.02 30.11 14.49
CA VAL A 285 -6.03 30.01 13.03
C VAL A 285 -7.47 29.95 12.48
N GLU A 286 -8.36 29.15 13.06
CA GLU A 286 -9.77 29.08 12.64
C GLU A 286 -10.45 30.46 12.71
N MET A 287 -10.25 31.19 13.81
CA MET A 287 -10.79 32.55 13.98
C MET A 287 -10.20 33.53 12.97
N ALA A 288 -8.89 33.50 12.73
CA ALA A 288 -8.24 34.43 11.81
C ALA A 288 -8.55 34.15 10.32
N ILE A 289 -8.73 32.88 9.93
CA ILE A 289 -9.25 32.51 8.61
C ILE A 289 -10.70 32.98 8.45
N ALA A 290 -11.54 32.82 9.48
CA ALA A 290 -12.92 33.30 9.48
C ALA A 290 -13.03 34.84 9.46
N ALA A 291 -12.08 35.55 10.08
CA ALA A 291 -11.94 36.99 9.97
C ALA A 291 -11.55 37.41 8.55
N LEU A 292 -10.55 36.77 7.94
CA LEU A 292 -10.13 37.07 6.56
C LEU A 292 -11.26 36.84 5.54
N GLY A 293 -12.08 35.80 5.74
CA GLY A 293 -13.28 35.57 4.94
C GLY A 293 -14.35 36.66 5.07
N GLN A 294 -14.42 37.38 6.18
CA GLN A 294 -15.32 38.53 6.37
C GLN A 294 -14.77 39.83 5.78
N LEU A 295 -13.44 39.97 5.69
CA LEU A 295 -12.77 41.11 5.04
C LEU A 295 -12.84 41.04 3.50
N GLY A 296 -13.16 39.86 2.94
CA GLY A 296 -13.38 39.63 1.51
C GLY A 296 -12.11 39.44 0.67
N GLY A 297 -10.94 39.67 1.25
CA GLY A 297 -9.65 39.54 0.57
C GLY A 297 -8.47 39.91 1.47
N GLY A 298 -7.27 39.45 1.11
CA GLY A 298 -6.02 39.77 1.82
C GLY A 298 -5.22 38.53 2.22
N THR A 299 -4.50 38.61 3.35
CA THR A 299 -3.65 37.53 3.87
C THR A 299 -3.62 37.54 5.39
N VAL A 300 -3.54 36.35 6.01
CA VAL A 300 -3.09 36.18 7.39
C VAL A 300 -1.85 35.28 7.42
N THR A 301 -0.84 35.69 8.19
CA THR A 301 0.40 34.94 8.43
C THR A 301 0.62 34.79 9.94
N PHE A 302 0.81 33.57 10.40
CA PHE A 302 1.27 33.23 11.74
C PHE A 302 2.75 32.87 11.68
N SER A 303 3.53 33.34 12.65
CA SER A 303 4.89 32.89 12.91
C SER A 303 5.10 32.80 14.42
N ASP A 304 5.09 31.58 14.95
CA ASP A 304 5.00 31.31 16.38
C ASP A 304 3.82 32.09 17.02
N ALA A 305 4.08 32.95 18.00
CA ALA A 305 3.06 33.73 18.70
C ALA A 305 2.56 34.97 17.91
N ASP A 306 3.28 35.42 16.89
CA ASP A 306 2.95 36.63 16.14
C ASP A 306 2.00 36.32 14.95
N ILE A 307 0.97 37.15 14.81
CA ILE A 307 -0.02 37.12 13.74
C ILE A 307 0.03 38.43 12.97
N ALA A 308 0.32 38.36 11.68
CA ALA A 308 0.22 39.48 10.74
C ALA A 308 -1.02 39.30 9.86
N LEU A 309 -1.98 40.22 9.94
CA LEU A 309 -3.15 40.29 9.07
C LEU A 309 -3.01 41.50 8.14
N VAL A 310 -3.13 41.28 6.84
CA VAL A 310 -3.12 42.32 5.81
C VAL A 310 -4.41 42.22 4.99
N ALA A 311 -5.34 43.14 5.22
CA ALA A 311 -6.61 43.21 4.47
C ALA A 311 -6.40 43.79 3.06
N ALA A 312 -7.22 43.40 2.09
CA ALA A 312 -7.13 43.91 0.72
C ALA A 312 -7.43 45.43 0.62
N ASP A 313 -6.89 46.10 -0.40
CA ASP A 313 -7.11 47.55 -0.62
C ASP A 313 -8.56 47.88 -1.07
N THR A 314 -9.37 46.85 -1.32
CA THR A 314 -10.80 46.89 -1.61
C THR A 314 -11.68 46.70 -0.37
N THR A 315 -11.14 46.37 0.80
CA THR A 315 -11.90 46.16 2.04
C THR A 315 -12.44 47.49 2.59
N ASP A 316 -13.71 47.51 2.99
CA ASP A 316 -14.34 48.68 3.61
C ASP A 316 -13.73 48.95 5.01
N PRO A 317 -13.31 50.19 5.33
CA PRO A 317 -12.68 50.51 6.62
C PRO A 317 -13.53 50.20 7.86
N VAL A 318 -14.86 50.34 7.78
CA VAL A 318 -15.77 50.06 8.91
C VAL A 318 -15.96 48.55 9.09
N VAL A 319 -15.86 47.78 8.01
CA VAL A 319 -15.77 46.31 8.08
C VAL A 319 -14.42 45.89 8.67
N TYR A 320 -13.33 46.52 8.24
CA TYR A 320 -11.97 46.28 8.74
C TYR A 320 -11.87 46.52 10.26
N ASP A 321 -12.18 47.73 10.74
CA ASP A 321 -12.03 48.10 12.16
C ASP A 321 -12.81 47.15 13.08
N ARG A 322 -14.03 46.79 12.68
CA ARG A 322 -14.87 45.83 13.40
C ARG A 322 -14.27 44.43 13.42
N VAL A 323 -13.95 43.86 12.25
CA VAL A 323 -13.49 42.47 12.15
C VAL A 323 -12.11 42.27 12.77
N VAL A 324 -11.24 43.30 12.72
CA VAL A 324 -9.95 43.30 13.43
C VAL A 324 -10.17 43.38 14.95
N GLY A 325 -11.01 44.30 15.43
CA GLY A 325 -11.31 44.41 16.86
C GLY A 325 -12.01 43.18 17.45
N ASP A 326 -12.93 42.56 16.69
CA ASP A 326 -13.57 41.29 17.04
C ASP A 326 -12.54 40.15 17.08
N LEU A 327 -11.56 40.11 16.16
CA LEU A 327 -10.49 39.11 16.18
C LEU A 327 -9.53 39.31 17.36
N GLU A 328 -9.05 40.54 17.58
CA GLU A 328 -8.15 40.89 18.69
C GLU A 328 -8.79 40.57 20.05
N SER A 329 -10.08 40.87 20.23
CA SER A 329 -10.82 40.62 21.48
C SER A 329 -11.10 39.14 21.77
N ASN A 330 -11.04 38.27 20.77
CA ASN A 330 -11.30 36.83 20.91
C ASN A 330 -10.05 35.95 20.76
N LEU A 331 -8.91 36.52 20.37
CA LEU A 331 -7.64 35.79 20.31
C LEU A 331 -7.14 35.42 21.72
N PRO A 332 -6.52 34.24 21.90
CA PRO A 332 -5.92 33.87 23.19
C PRO A 332 -4.72 34.78 23.53
N GLU A 333 -4.57 35.17 24.80
CA GLU A 333 -3.56 36.13 25.33
C GLU A 333 -2.10 35.87 24.92
N VAL A 334 -1.77 34.64 24.49
CA VAL A 334 -0.43 34.25 24.01
C VAL A 334 -0.14 34.72 22.59
N PHE A 335 -1.15 35.16 21.82
CA PHE A 335 -0.99 35.61 20.43
C PHE A 335 -0.95 37.14 20.31
N SER A 336 -0.07 37.64 19.45
CA SER A 336 0.19 39.07 19.18
C SER A 336 -0.33 39.42 17.79
N LEU A 337 -1.43 40.19 17.68
CA LEU A 337 -2.00 40.61 16.39
C LEU A 337 -1.43 41.95 15.92
N LYS A 338 -0.91 41.95 14.68
CA LYS A 338 -0.56 43.14 13.90
C LYS A 338 -1.47 43.17 12.68
N ALA A 339 -2.36 44.16 12.58
CA ALA A 339 -3.29 44.29 11.46
C ALA A 339 -3.00 45.56 10.65
N GLU A 340 -2.92 45.45 9.33
CA GLU A 340 -2.82 46.57 8.39
C GLU A 340 -3.81 46.44 7.23
N LEU A 341 -4.28 47.58 6.70
CA LEU A 341 -5.03 47.66 5.45
C LEU A 341 -4.05 47.91 4.28
N ALA A 342 -4.09 47.08 3.24
CA ALA A 342 -3.17 47.19 2.11
C ALA A 342 -3.30 48.55 1.41
N LYS A 343 -2.15 49.16 1.10
CA LYS A 343 -2.07 50.39 0.32
C LYS A 343 -2.08 50.04 -1.16
N LYS A 344 -3.01 50.65 -1.90
CA LYS A 344 -3.12 50.49 -3.36
C LYS A 344 -1.77 50.74 -4.04
N ALA A 345 -1.30 49.76 -4.82
CA ALA A 345 -0.01 49.85 -5.50
C ALA A 345 -0.02 50.98 -6.55
N GLU A 346 0.95 51.90 -6.45
CA GLU A 346 1.16 52.95 -7.45
C GLU A 346 1.86 52.36 -8.68
N ALA A 347 1.15 52.22 -9.79
CA ALA A 347 1.73 51.81 -11.08
C ALA A 347 2.76 52.85 -11.55
N LYS A 348 4.06 52.51 -11.43
CA LYS A 348 5.20 53.31 -11.88
C LYS A 348 5.92 52.59 -13.01
N ASP A 349 6.08 53.25 -14.16
CA ASP A 349 6.51 52.61 -15.42
C ASP A 349 7.89 51.92 -15.39
N THR A 350 8.72 52.15 -14.38
CA THR A 350 9.99 51.42 -14.19
C THR A 350 10.25 51.07 -12.72
N VAL A 351 9.45 50.15 -12.17
CA VAL A 351 9.76 49.48 -10.90
C VAL A 351 11.12 48.76 -11.02
N PRO A 352 12.05 48.90 -10.04
CA PRO A 352 13.29 48.14 -10.07
C PRO A 352 13.04 46.67 -9.75
N GLU A 353 13.58 45.77 -10.58
CA GLU A 353 13.41 44.32 -10.44
C GLU A 353 14.76 43.62 -10.25
N PHE A 354 14.76 42.55 -9.45
CA PHE A 354 15.74 41.47 -9.49
C PHE A 354 15.00 40.16 -9.77
N SER A 355 15.54 39.30 -10.63
CA SER A 355 14.95 37.99 -10.93
C SER A 355 16.01 36.89 -11.06
N ALA A 356 15.64 35.70 -10.60
CA ALA A 356 16.43 34.49 -10.75
C ALA A 356 15.56 33.34 -11.30
N LEU A 357 16.11 32.61 -12.28
CA LEU A 357 15.50 31.46 -12.94
C LEU A 357 16.37 30.22 -12.66
N LEU A 358 15.77 29.17 -12.09
CA LEU A 358 16.33 27.82 -11.97
C LEU A 358 15.67 26.91 -13.00
N ARG A 359 16.45 26.14 -13.74
CA ARG A 359 15.99 25.24 -14.81
C ARG A 359 16.13 23.76 -14.43
N GLU A 360 15.39 22.88 -15.12
CA GLU A 360 15.41 21.40 -14.99
C GLU A 360 16.84 20.80 -15.05
N ASP A 361 17.78 21.46 -15.74
CA ASP A 361 19.19 21.03 -15.84
C ASP A 361 20.10 21.58 -14.73
N GLY A 362 19.54 22.25 -13.73
CA GLY A 362 20.26 22.88 -12.62
C GLY A 362 20.94 24.20 -12.95
N GLN A 363 20.81 24.74 -14.17
CA GLN A 363 21.32 26.08 -14.48
C GLN A 363 20.50 27.17 -13.77
N VAL A 364 21.20 28.15 -13.21
CA VAL A 364 20.64 29.33 -12.56
C VAL A 364 21.05 30.60 -13.30
N GLU A 365 20.08 31.39 -13.71
CA GLU A 365 20.28 32.68 -14.36
C GLU A 365 19.80 33.83 -13.47
N LEU A 366 20.70 34.75 -13.10
CA LEU A 366 20.45 35.91 -12.25
C LEU A 366 20.45 37.20 -13.07
N ARG A 367 19.39 38.00 -12.99
CA ARG A 367 19.21 39.26 -13.74
C ARG A 367 18.68 40.37 -12.84
N GLY A 368 18.77 41.62 -13.31
CA GLY A 368 18.18 42.79 -12.64
C GLY A 368 19.17 43.60 -11.78
N ARG A 369 18.65 44.30 -10.77
CA ARG A 369 19.38 45.37 -10.05
C ARG A 369 19.88 44.96 -8.66
N VAL A 370 21.05 45.46 -8.26
CA VAL A 370 21.69 45.24 -6.95
C VAL A 370 22.33 46.51 -6.40
N THR A 371 22.38 46.70 -5.08
CA THR A 371 22.72 48.01 -4.46
C THR A 371 24.18 48.45 -4.60
N SER A 372 25.12 47.51 -4.79
CA SER A 372 26.56 47.78 -4.87
C SER A 372 27.32 46.63 -5.50
N ASP A 373 28.56 46.85 -5.95
CA ASP A 373 29.46 45.76 -6.38
C ASP A 373 29.74 44.74 -5.26
N ARG A 374 29.76 45.17 -3.99
CA ARG A 374 29.90 44.28 -2.84
C ARG A 374 28.68 43.37 -2.68
N SER A 375 27.48 43.92 -2.90
CA SER A 375 26.23 43.17 -2.89
C SER A 375 26.11 42.24 -4.10
N ARG A 376 26.61 42.64 -5.28
CA ARG A 376 26.74 41.77 -6.45
C ARG A 376 27.65 40.56 -6.13
N ALA A 377 28.87 40.82 -5.66
CA ALA A 377 29.84 39.76 -5.34
C ALA A 377 29.33 38.82 -4.23
N ALA A 378 28.60 39.33 -3.24
CA ALA A 378 27.96 38.51 -2.21
C ALA A 378 26.86 37.60 -2.79
N LEU A 379 25.99 38.14 -3.66
CA LEU A 379 24.93 37.40 -4.34
C LEU A 379 25.50 36.31 -5.27
N GLU A 380 26.52 36.63 -6.07
CA GLU A 380 27.23 35.70 -6.95
C GLU A 380 27.91 34.58 -6.15
N SER A 381 28.61 34.93 -5.06
CA SER A 381 29.25 33.94 -4.18
C SER A 381 28.24 33.00 -3.52
N PHE A 382 27.09 33.54 -3.07
CA PHE A 382 26.02 32.75 -2.48
C PHE A 382 25.35 31.83 -3.51
N ALA A 383 25.11 32.32 -4.72
CA ALA A 383 24.60 31.51 -5.83
C ALA A 383 25.54 30.34 -6.16
N HIS A 384 26.85 30.60 -6.28
CA HIS A 384 27.85 29.57 -6.54
C HIS A 384 27.96 28.54 -5.41
N ALA A 385 27.68 28.92 -4.16
CA ALA A 385 27.61 27.99 -3.03
C ALA A 385 26.36 27.11 -3.03
N GLN A 386 25.18 27.67 -3.39
CA GLN A 386 23.90 26.96 -3.39
C GLN A 386 23.67 26.07 -4.62
N PHE A 387 24.17 26.48 -5.80
CA PHE A 387 23.87 25.85 -7.10
C PHE A 387 25.12 25.37 -7.85
N GLY A 388 26.32 25.64 -7.33
CA GLY A 388 27.59 25.22 -7.90
C GLY A 388 28.17 26.24 -8.89
N ALA A 389 29.50 26.38 -8.87
CA ALA A 389 30.21 27.44 -9.60
C ALA A 389 30.02 27.41 -11.13
N LYS A 390 29.75 26.24 -11.73
CA LYS A 390 29.59 26.07 -13.18
C LYS A 390 28.16 26.31 -13.69
N SER A 391 27.18 26.35 -12.79
CA SER A 391 25.75 26.35 -13.13
C SER A 391 25.12 27.75 -13.12
N VAL A 392 25.84 28.76 -12.59
CA VAL A 392 25.30 30.11 -12.36
C VAL A 392 25.79 31.07 -13.44
N TYR A 393 24.86 31.74 -14.12
CA TYR A 393 25.10 32.88 -14.99
C TYR A 393 24.53 34.16 -14.34
N ALA A 394 25.38 35.16 -14.10
CA ALA A 394 24.99 36.42 -13.47
C ALA A 394 25.11 37.60 -14.45
N ALA A 395 23.99 38.29 -14.68
CA ALA A 395 23.87 39.47 -15.53
C ALA A 395 23.18 40.63 -14.77
N THR A 396 23.62 40.87 -13.53
CA THR A 396 23.07 41.93 -12.66
C THR A 396 23.78 43.28 -12.87
N ARG A 397 23.10 44.38 -12.55
CA ARG A 397 23.61 45.75 -12.67
C ARG A 397 23.52 46.50 -11.35
N VAL A 398 24.51 47.35 -11.06
CA VAL A 398 24.51 48.17 -9.85
C VAL A 398 23.54 49.34 -10.00
N ASP A 399 22.71 49.56 -8.99
CA ASP A 399 21.79 50.69 -8.86
C ASP A 399 21.72 51.11 -7.38
N THR A 400 22.07 52.37 -7.10
CA THR A 400 22.08 52.92 -5.73
C THR A 400 20.73 53.49 -5.30
N GLY A 401 19.73 53.57 -6.19
CA GLY A 401 18.38 54.05 -5.91
C GLY A 401 17.40 52.99 -5.39
N LEU A 402 17.89 51.80 -5.02
CA LEU A 402 17.07 50.68 -4.57
C LEU A 402 16.61 50.82 -3.11
N PRO A 403 15.48 50.22 -2.71
CA PRO A 403 14.99 50.25 -1.34
C PRO A 403 15.97 49.69 -0.30
N GLU A 404 15.81 50.11 0.95
CA GLU A 404 16.49 49.49 2.09
C GLU A 404 16.15 47.99 2.20
N GLY A 405 17.07 47.20 2.75
CA GLY A 405 16.91 45.74 2.86
C GLY A 405 17.02 44.96 1.54
N TRP A 406 17.17 45.61 0.38
CA TRP A 406 17.24 44.91 -0.93
C TRP A 406 18.22 43.72 -0.99
N PRO A 407 19.46 43.79 -0.48
CA PRO A 407 20.38 42.64 -0.49
C PRO A 407 19.88 41.45 0.33
N LEU A 408 19.15 41.70 1.42
CA LEU A 408 18.57 40.64 2.26
C LEU A 408 17.39 39.98 1.54
N ARG A 409 16.56 40.77 0.83
CA ARG A 409 15.46 40.26 0.00
C ARG A 409 15.96 39.41 -1.17
N THR A 410 16.98 39.85 -1.92
CA THR A 410 17.51 39.08 -3.05
C THR A 410 18.27 37.82 -2.63
N LEU A 411 19.02 37.85 -1.52
CA LEU A 411 19.64 36.65 -0.95
C LEU A 411 18.60 35.65 -0.43
N THR A 412 17.57 36.12 0.30
CA THR A 412 16.50 35.25 0.82
C THR A 412 15.67 34.64 -0.32
N ALA A 413 15.37 35.43 -1.36
CA ALA A 413 14.69 34.94 -2.56
C ALA A 413 15.48 33.81 -3.26
N LEU A 414 16.81 33.96 -3.36
CA LEU A 414 17.69 32.95 -3.96
C LEU A 414 17.88 31.72 -3.05
N GLU A 415 17.85 31.90 -1.73
CA GLU A 415 17.82 30.81 -0.74
C GLU A 415 16.49 30.02 -0.83
N ALA A 416 15.36 30.70 -1.03
CA ALA A 416 14.05 30.05 -1.23
C ALA A 416 13.94 29.34 -2.58
N LEU A 417 14.53 29.87 -3.66
CA LEU A 417 14.57 29.21 -4.97
C LEU A 417 15.28 27.84 -4.91
N LYS A 418 16.18 27.61 -3.95
CA LYS A 418 16.87 26.32 -3.76
C LYS A 418 15.96 25.19 -3.28
N LEU A 419 14.75 25.50 -2.79
CA LEU A 419 13.71 24.53 -2.41
C LEU A 419 12.92 24.01 -3.62
N MET A 420 13.09 24.64 -4.79
CA MET A 420 12.48 24.21 -6.05
C MET A 420 13.40 23.25 -6.80
N HIS A 421 12.83 22.38 -7.62
CA HIS A 421 13.55 21.62 -8.64
C HIS A 421 13.81 22.51 -9.86
N ASP A 422 12.78 23.22 -10.31
CA ASP A 422 12.80 24.25 -11.34
C ASP A 422 11.80 25.36 -10.98
N GLY A 423 12.07 26.60 -11.40
CA GLY A 423 11.21 27.73 -11.04
C GLY A 423 11.83 29.11 -11.24
N THR A 424 11.06 30.14 -10.87
CA THR A 424 11.45 31.55 -10.93
C THR A 424 11.21 32.22 -9.58
N VAL A 425 12.07 33.18 -9.25
CA VAL A 425 11.80 34.15 -8.19
C VAL A 425 12.05 35.57 -8.68
N THR A 426 11.07 36.45 -8.49
CA THR A 426 11.15 37.88 -8.81
C THR A 426 10.98 38.70 -7.53
N VAL A 427 11.84 39.70 -7.36
CA VAL A 427 11.85 40.66 -6.25
C VAL A 427 11.63 42.05 -6.82
N THR A 428 10.54 42.70 -6.38
CA THR A 428 10.27 44.13 -6.57
C THR A 428 10.29 44.83 -5.20
N PRO A 429 10.15 46.18 -5.11
CA PRO A 429 9.92 46.86 -3.84
C PRO A 429 8.67 46.31 -3.13
N ASP A 430 7.62 46.06 -3.90
CA ASP A 430 6.27 45.82 -3.39
C ASP A 430 5.97 44.34 -3.11
N VAL A 431 6.64 43.39 -3.77
CA VAL A 431 6.39 41.94 -3.58
C VAL A 431 7.62 41.06 -3.93
N ILE A 432 7.74 39.91 -3.26
CA ILE A 432 8.58 38.79 -3.72
C ILE A 432 7.66 37.68 -4.24
N ARG A 433 7.78 37.30 -5.51
CA ARG A 433 7.00 36.19 -6.09
C ARG A 433 7.91 35.00 -6.36
N LEU A 434 7.60 33.84 -5.78
CA LEU A 434 8.29 32.56 -6.00
C LEU A 434 7.32 31.58 -6.66
N SER A 435 7.69 31.04 -7.82
CA SER A 435 6.89 30.07 -8.57
C SER A 435 7.77 28.91 -9.01
N GLY A 436 7.29 27.67 -8.96
CA GLY A 436 8.11 26.52 -9.36
C GLY A 436 7.48 25.17 -9.07
N VAL A 437 8.22 24.12 -9.44
CA VAL A 437 7.87 22.71 -9.20
C VAL A 437 8.88 22.11 -8.23
N THR A 438 8.45 21.19 -7.36
CA THR A 438 9.31 20.57 -6.35
C THR A 438 8.80 19.20 -5.90
N GLY A 439 9.73 18.32 -5.50
CA GLY A 439 9.43 17.02 -4.90
C GLY A 439 9.22 17.06 -3.38
N ASP A 440 9.49 18.19 -2.73
CA ASP A 440 9.34 18.34 -1.27
C ASP A 440 7.97 18.96 -0.95
N ARG A 441 7.06 18.17 -0.35
CA ARG A 441 5.72 18.63 0.07
C ARG A 441 5.76 19.87 0.95
N GLN A 442 6.78 19.99 1.80
CA GLN A 442 6.95 21.09 2.74
C GLN A 442 7.70 22.27 2.12
N ALA A 443 8.06 22.26 0.83
CA ALA A 443 8.83 23.33 0.21
C ALA A 443 8.16 24.71 0.33
N SER A 444 6.82 24.76 0.30
CA SER A 444 6.07 26.01 0.48
C SER A 444 6.10 26.48 1.94
N ASP A 445 5.92 25.57 2.92
CA ASP A 445 6.11 25.86 4.35
C ASP A 445 7.53 26.36 4.66
N LYS A 446 8.53 25.65 4.13
CA LYS A 446 9.97 25.95 4.25
C LYS A 446 10.31 27.31 3.63
N ALA A 447 9.72 27.66 2.49
CA ALA A 447 9.87 28.97 1.85
C ALA A 447 9.20 30.09 2.66
N ALA A 448 7.94 29.91 3.07
CA ALA A 448 7.21 30.89 3.88
C ALA A 448 7.91 31.16 5.22
N GLY A 449 8.33 30.11 5.94
CA GLY A 449 9.07 30.23 7.19
C GLY A 449 10.48 30.83 7.00
N LEU A 450 11.12 30.60 5.86
CA LEU A 450 12.36 31.28 5.49
C LEU A 450 12.15 32.78 5.28
N PHE A 451 11.11 33.17 4.53
CA PHE A 451 10.78 34.58 4.33
C PHE A 451 10.40 35.27 5.66
N ALA A 452 9.56 34.65 6.49
CA ALA A 452 9.19 35.20 7.81
C ALA A 452 10.42 35.44 8.70
N ARG A 453 11.28 34.41 8.91
CA ARG A 453 12.53 34.52 9.71
C ARG A 453 13.49 35.62 9.24
N ARG A 454 13.49 35.93 7.94
CA ARG A 454 14.48 36.82 7.31
C ARG A 454 13.95 38.23 7.08
N LEU A 455 12.65 38.39 6.82
CA LEU A 455 12.02 39.62 6.32
C LEU A 455 10.86 40.12 7.19
N GLY A 456 10.41 39.34 8.18
CA GLY A 456 9.26 39.64 9.04
C GLY A 456 7.94 39.05 8.54
N GLU A 457 6.98 38.92 9.45
CA GLU A 457 5.68 38.26 9.22
C GLU A 457 4.78 39.01 8.22
N THR A 458 4.91 40.34 8.14
CA THR A 458 4.19 41.21 7.21
C THR A 458 4.81 41.28 5.80
N ALA A 459 5.89 40.54 5.54
CA ALA A 459 6.59 40.60 4.26
C ALA A 459 5.65 40.24 3.08
N PRO A 460 5.51 41.11 2.06
CA PRO A 460 4.67 40.84 0.91
C PRO A 460 5.34 39.79 0.02
N ILE A 461 4.88 38.55 0.16
CA ILE A 461 5.28 37.40 -0.64
C ILE A 461 4.09 36.78 -1.37
N ALA A 462 4.33 36.21 -2.54
CA ALA A 462 3.35 35.42 -3.28
C ALA A 462 3.99 34.09 -3.68
N LEU A 463 3.50 32.98 -3.13
CA LEU A 463 3.99 31.64 -3.46
C LEU A 463 3.10 30.99 -4.54
N SER A 464 3.73 30.20 -5.40
CA SER A 464 3.08 29.48 -6.50
C SER A 464 3.85 28.17 -6.75
N VAL A 465 3.96 27.38 -5.69
CA VAL A 465 4.75 26.13 -5.62
C VAL A 465 3.84 24.94 -5.92
N LYS A 466 4.15 24.16 -6.96
CA LYS A 466 3.46 22.90 -7.27
C LYS A 466 4.30 21.72 -6.77
N TYR A 467 3.75 20.93 -5.85
CA TYR A 467 4.29 19.62 -5.51
C TYR A 467 4.13 18.67 -6.70
N ASP A 468 5.21 17.97 -7.05
CA ASP A 468 5.21 16.88 -8.00
C ASP A 468 5.71 15.60 -7.32
N ARG A 469 4.77 14.67 -7.10
CA ARG A 469 4.98 13.34 -6.52
C ARG A 469 6.14 12.56 -7.17
N ARG A 470 6.46 12.84 -8.43
CA ARG A 470 7.45 12.11 -9.24
C ARG A 470 8.87 12.59 -8.98
N LEU A 471 9.02 13.78 -8.39
CA LEU A 471 10.29 14.35 -7.91
C LEU A 471 10.54 14.04 -6.42
N ASP A 472 9.56 13.44 -5.74
CA ASP A 472 9.60 13.13 -4.31
C ASP A 472 10.51 11.93 -4.03
N ALA A 473 11.75 12.22 -3.61
CA ALA A 473 12.76 11.22 -3.30
C ALA A 473 12.31 10.24 -2.19
N MET A 474 11.46 10.68 -1.25
CA MET A 474 10.99 9.86 -0.14
C MET A 474 10.03 8.75 -0.60
N LEU A 475 9.32 8.96 -1.71
CA LEU A 475 8.45 7.93 -2.29
C LEU A 475 9.23 6.90 -3.13
N SER A 476 10.45 7.25 -3.55
CA SER A 476 11.38 6.40 -4.33
C SER A 476 10.70 5.57 -5.42
N LEU A 477 9.85 6.26 -6.17
CA LEU A 477 9.11 5.68 -7.29
C LEU A 477 10.07 5.13 -8.34
N PRO A 478 9.77 3.97 -8.95
CA PRO A 478 10.53 3.45 -10.08
C PRO A 478 10.42 4.38 -11.29
N ASP A 479 11.49 4.49 -12.09
CA ASP A 479 11.39 5.14 -13.40
C ASP A 479 10.62 4.26 -14.40
N GLY A 480 10.22 4.84 -15.55
CA GLY A 480 9.40 4.14 -16.55
C GLY A 480 10.01 2.84 -17.09
N ASN A 481 11.34 2.74 -17.17
CA ASN A 481 12.02 1.50 -17.57
C ASN A 481 12.04 0.49 -16.42
N GLU A 482 12.26 0.93 -15.18
CA GLU A 482 12.15 0.06 -14.01
C GLU A 482 10.71 -0.47 -13.84
N CYS A 483 9.70 0.37 -14.09
CA CYS A 483 8.29 -0.02 -14.16
C CYS A 483 8.04 -1.16 -15.14
N VAL A 484 8.45 -1.00 -16.40
CA VAL A 484 8.33 -2.03 -17.43
C VAL A 484 9.11 -3.29 -17.07
N ALA A 485 10.34 -3.15 -16.55
CA ALA A 485 11.16 -4.29 -16.12
C ALA A 485 10.51 -5.07 -14.95
N ARG A 486 9.89 -4.38 -13.99
CA ARG A 486 9.15 -5.00 -12.87
C ARG A 486 7.88 -5.71 -13.36
N LEU A 487 7.10 -5.08 -14.27
CA LEU A 487 5.87 -5.66 -14.83
C LEU A 487 6.16 -6.89 -15.70
N ASN A 488 7.09 -6.79 -16.65
CA ASN A 488 7.49 -7.91 -17.50
C ASN A 488 8.23 -8.99 -16.70
N GLY A 489 8.98 -8.61 -15.67
CA GLY A 489 9.60 -9.54 -14.71
C GLY A 489 8.59 -10.32 -13.87
N ALA A 490 7.39 -9.76 -13.61
CA ALA A 490 6.28 -10.50 -13.02
C ALA A 490 5.67 -11.48 -14.04
N LEU A 491 5.35 -11.02 -15.26
CA LEU A 491 4.79 -11.85 -16.34
C LEU A 491 5.70 -13.01 -16.75
N ALA A 492 7.03 -12.83 -16.67
CA ALA A 492 8.01 -13.87 -16.94
C ALA A 492 8.05 -14.97 -15.85
N LYS A 493 7.58 -14.70 -14.63
CA LYS A 493 7.47 -15.68 -13.54
C LYS A 493 6.14 -16.44 -13.58
N HIS A 494 5.05 -15.74 -13.87
CA HIS A 494 3.73 -16.33 -14.08
C HIS A 494 3.04 -15.62 -15.24
N LYS A 495 2.79 -16.33 -16.33
CA LYS A 495 2.00 -15.79 -17.45
C LYS A 495 0.54 -15.68 -17.04
N LEU A 496 -0.17 -14.70 -17.60
CA LEU A 496 -1.63 -14.69 -17.57
C LEU A 496 -2.14 -15.73 -18.59
N ALA A 497 -2.91 -16.70 -18.12
CA ALA A 497 -3.57 -17.68 -18.97
C ALA A 497 -4.97 -17.22 -19.37
N PHE A 498 -5.35 -17.53 -20.61
CA PHE A 498 -6.65 -17.19 -21.18
C PHE A 498 -7.43 -18.47 -21.51
N GLU A 499 -8.75 -18.37 -21.56
CA GLU A 499 -9.59 -19.43 -22.12
C GLU A 499 -9.28 -19.67 -23.61
N PRO A 500 -9.44 -20.90 -24.13
CA PRO A 500 -9.15 -21.25 -25.52
C PRO A 500 -9.88 -20.33 -26.51
N SER A 501 -9.12 -19.76 -27.45
CA SER A 501 -9.61 -18.80 -28.47
C SER A 501 -10.34 -17.56 -27.91
N ALA A 502 -10.19 -17.24 -26.62
CA ALA A 502 -10.90 -16.15 -25.96
C ALA A 502 -9.96 -15.16 -25.25
N ALA A 503 -10.54 -14.03 -24.84
CA ALA A 503 -9.88 -12.97 -24.08
C ALA A 503 -10.20 -13.01 -22.57
N ARG A 504 -11.02 -13.95 -22.10
CA ARG A 504 -11.26 -14.15 -20.67
C ARG A 504 -10.00 -14.72 -20.00
N ILE A 505 -9.46 -13.99 -19.04
CA ILE A 505 -8.35 -14.43 -18.16
C ILE A 505 -8.91 -15.49 -17.18
N LYS A 506 -8.13 -16.51 -16.85
CA LYS A 506 -8.56 -17.54 -15.89
C LYS A 506 -8.67 -17.00 -14.46
N ALA A 507 -9.58 -17.58 -13.67
CA ALA A 507 -9.68 -17.28 -12.24
C ALA A 507 -8.41 -17.67 -11.44
N GLU A 508 -7.67 -18.67 -11.92
CA GLU A 508 -6.36 -19.11 -11.39
C GLU A 508 -5.31 -17.98 -11.37
N ASP A 509 -5.40 -17.00 -12.29
CA ASP A 509 -4.43 -15.90 -12.42
C ASP A 509 -4.73 -14.68 -11.52
N ALA A 510 -5.71 -14.77 -10.61
CA ALA A 510 -6.12 -13.65 -9.77
C ALA A 510 -4.94 -13.05 -8.97
N GLU A 511 -4.13 -13.90 -8.31
CA GLU A 511 -2.94 -13.44 -7.55
C GLU A 511 -1.90 -12.74 -8.43
N GLN A 512 -1.77 -13.14 -9.70
CA GLN A 512 -0.82 -12.55 -10.64
C GLN A 512 -1.33 -11.18 -11.14
N LEU A 513 -2.63 -11.02 -11.33
CA LEU A 513 -3.25 -9.72 -11.60
C LEU A 513 -3.14 -8.78 -10.39
N ASP A 514 -3.24 -9.31 -9.16
CA ASP A 514 -3.02 -8.53 -7.93
C ASP A 514 -1.54 -8.09 -7.81
N ALA A 515 -0.60 -8.95 -8.16
CA ALA A 515 0.83 -8.63 -8.21
C ALA A 515 1.15 -7.56 -9.25
N LEU A 516 0.56 -7.65 -10.45
CA LEU A 516 0.67 -6.63 -11.50
C LEU A 516 0.05 -5.31 -11.06
N ALA A 517 -1.15 -5.33 -10.47
CA ALA A 517 -1.79 -4.12 -9.95
C ALA A 517 -0.94 -3.43 -8.87
N LYS A 518 -0.29 -4.20 -7.98
CA LYS A 518 0.60 -3.68 -6.94
C LYS A 518 1.87 -3.01 -7.50
N VAL A 519 2.44 -3.52 -8.59
CA VAL A 519 3.53 -2.84 -9.30
C VAL A 519 2.99 -1.61 -10.03
N MET A 520 1.90 -1.76 -10.76
CA MET A 520 1.31 -0.71 -11.58
C MET A 520 0.84 0.50 -10.76
N ALA A 521 0.41 0.29 -9.50
CA ALA A 521 0.09 1.35 -8.55
C ALA A 521 1.25 2.33 -8.27
N GLN A 522 2.52 1.91 -8.46
CA GLN A 522 3.71 2.76 -8.36
C GLN A 522 4.11 3.42 -9.70
N CYS A 523 3.46 3.04 -10.81
CA CYS A 523 3.87 3.36 -12.18
C CYS A 523 2.81 4.14 -12.97
N GLN A 524 1.73 4.58 -12.31
CA GLN A 524 0.53 5.16 -12.93
C GLN A 524 0.80 6.42 -13.76
N ASP A 525 1.90 7.13 -13.48
CA ASP A 525 2.27 8.36 -14.18
C ASP A 525 2.95 8.13 -15.54
N TYR A 526 3.37 6.89 -15.87
CA TYR A 526 4.06 6.59 -17.13
C TYR A 526 3.11 6.10 -18.23
N ARG A 527 3.32 6.59 -19.47
CA ARG A 527 2.58 6.10 -20.65
C ARG A 527 3.14 4.75 -21.09
N MET A 528 2.31 3.72 -21.09
CA MET A 528 2.72 2.36 -21.45
C MET A 528 1.71 1.70 -22.40
N GLU A 529 2.23 0.86 -23.28
CA GLU A 529 1.46 0.00 -24.17
C GLU A 529 1.33 -1.39 -23.54
N VAL A 530 0.12 -1.96 -23.53
CA VAL A 530 -0.13 -3.36 -23.18
C VAL A 530 -0.17 -4.13 -24.51
N ALA A 531 0.97 -4.72 -24.87
CA ALA A 531 1.17 -5.45 -26.11
C ALA A 531 0.68 -6.89 -25.97
N GLY A 532 -0.32 -7.27 -26.77
CA GLY A 532 -0.83 -8.64 -26.86
C GLY A 532 -0.26 -9.37 -28.07
N HIS A 533 0.11 -10.64 -27.90
CA HIS A 533 0.67 -11.50 -28.94
C HIS A 533 0.01 -12.89 -28.97
N THR A 534 0.03 -13.52 -30.15
CA THR A 534 -0.41 -14.92 -30.37
C THR A 534 0.71 -15.74 -30.98
N ASP A 535 0.51 -17.05 -31.03
CA ASP A 535 1.17 -17.96 -31.96
C ASP A 535 0.58 -17.84 -33.38
N SER A 536 1.27 -18.42 -34.37
CA SER A 536 0.83 -18.46 -35.78
C SER A 536 -0.21 -19.55 -36.07
N GLN A 537 -1.26 -19.61 -35.25
CA GLN A 537 -2.36 -20.57 -35.39
C GLN A 537 -3.66 -19.80 -35.58
N GLY A 538 -4.32 -20.00 -36.73
CA GLY A 538 -5.52 -19.25 -37.10
C GLY A 538 -5.31 -18.41 -38.35
N SER A 539 -5.82 -17.18 -38.34
CA SER A 539 -5.63 -16.19 -39.40
C SER A 539 -5.14 -14.87 -38.81
N ASP A 540 -4.31 -14.12 -39.55
CA ASP A 540 -3.69 -12.86 -39.14
C ASP A 540 -4.70 -11.87 -38.52
N GLU A 541 -5.89 -11.76 -39.12
CA GLU A 541 -6.96 -10.87 -38.66
C GLU A 541 -7.60 -11.37 -37.37
N GLY A 542 -7.86 -12.68 -37.26
CA GLY A 542 -8.37 -13.30 -36.04
C GLY A 542 -7.38 -13.18 -34.89
N ASN A 543 -6.10 -13.42 -35.16
CA ASN A 543 -5.02 -13.35 -34.19
C ASN A 543 -4.74 -11.91 -33.73
N ARG A 544 -4.84 -10.92 -34.63
CA ARG A 544 -4.78 -9.50 -34.26
C ARG A 544 -5.99 -9.04 -33.43
N LYS A 545 -7.21 -9.51 -33.76
CA LYS A 545 -8.41 -9.24 -32.94
C LYS A 545 -8.33 -9.91 -31.55
N LEU A 546 -7.88 -11.16 -31.48
CA LEU A 546 -7.74 -11.91 -30.23
C LEU A 546 -6.68 -11.28 -29.31
N SER A 547 -5.52 -10.90 -29.85
CA SER A 547 -4.49 -10.21 -29.07
C SER A 547 -4.90 -8.82 -28.60
N GLN A 548 -5.64 -8.05 -29.41
CA GLN A 548 -6.22 -6.76 -29.02
C GLN A 548 -7.17 -6.93 -27.83
N ALA A 549 -8.15 -7.82 -27.94
CA ALA A 549 -9.12 -8.10 -26.89
C ALA A 549 -8.46 -8.64 -25.59
N ARG A 550 -7.35 -9.37 -25.70
CA ARG A 550 -6.56 -9.82 -24.54
C ARG A 550 -5.82 -8.68 -23.84
N ALA A 551 -5.26 -7.72 -24.58
CA ALA A 551 -4.66 -6.52 -24.00
C ALA A 551 -5.72 -5.65 -23.29
N GLU A 552 -6.89 -5.48 -23.90
CA GLU A 552 -8.05 -4.79 -23.32
C GLU A 552 -8.51 -5.47 -22.02
N ALA A 553 -8.67 -6.80 -22.02
CA ALA A 553 -9.04 -7.57 -20.84
C ALA A 553 -8.05 -7.42 -19.67
N VAL A 554 -6.75 -7.29 -19.95
CA VAL A 554 -5.73 -7.02 -18.91
C VAL A 554 -5.91 -5.62 -18.33
N ILE A 555 -6.17 -4.60 -19.15
CA ILE A 555 -6.44 -3.23 -18.66
C ILE A 555 -7.71 -3.21 -17.81
N THR A 556 -8.81 -3.81 -18.25
CA THR A 556 -10.05 -3.93 -17.45
C THR A 556 -9.82 -4.68 -16.13
N ALA A 557 -8.99 -5.72 -16.13
CA ALA A 557 -8.67 -6.49 -14.92
C ALA A 557 -7.79 -5.72 -13.91
N LEU A 558 -7.01 -4.73 -14.36
CA LEU A 558 -6.26 -3.80 -13.51
C LEU A 558 -7.15 -2.64 -13.01
N GLU A 559 -8.05 -2.12 -13.85
CA GLU A 559 -9.02 -1.09 -13.47
C GLU A 559 -9.95 -1.59 -12.36
N ALA A 560 -10.43 -2.84 -12.47
CA ALA A 560 -11.20 -3.53 -11.43
C ALA A 560 -10.43 -3.74 -10.10
N ARG A 561 -9.12 -3.45 -10.07
CA ARG A 561 -8.24 -3.48 -8.90
C ARG A 561 -7.86 -2.09 -8.39
N GLY A 562 -8.50 -1.03 -8.90
CA GLY A 562 -8.25 0.36 -8.50
C GLY A 562 -6.99 0.98 -9.11
N VAL A 563 -6.41 0.37 -10.15
CA VAL A 563 -5.31 0.97 -10.91
C VAL A 563 -5.85 2.02 -11.87
N GLN A 564 -5.26 3.22 -11.90
CA GLN A 564 -5.61 4.23 -12.87
C GLN A 564 -5.08 3.87 -14.27
N THR A 565 -5.99 3.45 -15.15
CA THR A 565 -5.67 2.94 -16.49
C THR A 565 -5.47 4.02 -17.56
N ARG A 566 -5.67 5.31 -17.26
CA ARG A 566 -5.66 6.44 -18.22
C ARG A 566 -4.38 6.57 -19.07
N ASN A 567 -3.26 6.02 -18.60
CA ASN A 567 -1.96 6.07 -19.26
C ASN A 567 -1.57 4.73 -19.92
N LEU A 568 -2.48 3.74 -19.95
CA LEU A 568 -2.28 2.43 -20.58
C LEU A 568 -3.03 2.34 -21.92
N THR A 569 -2.33 1.92 -22.97
CA THR A 569 -2.91 1.72 -24.32
C THR A 569 -2.88 0.24 -24.70
N PRO A 570 -4.02 -0.43 -24.95
CA PRO A 570 -4.03 -1.84 -25.36
C PRO A 570 -3.78 -2.00 -26.87
N LYS A 571 -2.95 -2.98 -27.25
CA LYS A 571 -2.59 -3.19 -28.66
C LYS A 571 -2.32 -4.64 -29.03
N GLY A 572 -3.07 -5.16 -29.99
CA GLY A 572 -2.89 -6.50 -30.56
C GLY A 572 -1.91 -6.52 -31.73
N TYR A 573 -0.80 -7.24 -31.58
CA TYR A 573 0.14 -7.54 -32.65
C TYR A 573 -0.15 -8.87 -33.36
N GLY A 574 -0.99 -9.73 -32.77
CA GLY A 574 -1.19 -11.10 -33.24
C GLY A 574 0.13 -11.87 -33.26
N GLU A 575 0.37 -12.59 -34.35
CA GLU A 575 1.58 -13.38 -34.57
C GLU A 575 2.76 -12.58 -35.17
N SER A 576 2.58 -11.28 -35.48
CA SER A 576 3.55 -10.51 -36.27
C SER A 576 4.87 -10.18 -35.56
N GLN A 577 5.00 -10.54 -34.28
CA GLN A 577 6.20 -10.35 -33.45
C GLN A 577 6.47 -11.58 -32.58
N PRO A 578 6.92 -12.71 -33.19
CA PRO A 578 7.29 -13.90 -32.47
C PRO A 578 8.64 -13.71 -31.77
N ILE A 579 8.75 -14.26 -30.56
CA ILE A 579 10.01 -14.31 -29.78
C ILE A 579 10.62 -15.72 -29.74
N ALA A 580 9.90 -16.73 -30.25
CA ALA A 580 10.32 -18.11 -30.36
C ALA A 580 9.74 -18.78 -31.61
N ASP A 581 10.26 -19.95 -31.94
CA ASP A 581 9.88 -20.74 -33.12
C ASP A 581 8.45 -21.30 -33.01
N ASN A 582 7.58 -20.92 -33.97
CA ASN A 582 6.20 -21.36 -34.04
C ASN A 582 6.03 -22.84 -34.47
N ASP A 583 7.05 -23.49 -35.03
CA ASP A 583 6.95 -24.91 -35.39
C ASP A 583 6.86 -25.80 -34.13
N THR A 584 7.37 -25.32 -32.98
CA THR A 584 7.35 -26.04 -31.70
C THR A 584 6.23 -25.58 -30.77
N ASP A 585 5.57 -26.53 -30.08
CA ASP A 585 4.55 -26.25 -29.05
C ASP A 585 5.06 -25.29 -27.97
N LYS A 586 6.32 -25.47 -27.56
CA LYS A 586 6.99 -24.62 -26.58
C LYS A 586 7.21 -23.19 -27.08
N GLY A 587 7.56 -23.01 -28.36
CA GLY A 587 7.76 -21.69 -28.94
C GLY A 587 6.44 -20.97 -29.25
N ARG A 588 5.42 -21.69 -29.73
CA ARG A 588 4.04 -21.17 -29.81
C ARG A 588 3.54 -20.69 -28.43
N GLU A 589 3.75 -21.51 -27.40
CA GLU A 589 3.44 -21.10 -26.03
C GLU A 589 4.24 -19.86 -25.60
N SER A 590 5.52 -19.74 -25.92
CA SER A 590 6.30 -18.50 -25.68
C SER A 590 5.76 -17.28 -26.45
N ASN A 591 5.24 -17.45 -27.66
CA ASN A 591 4.68 -16.36 -28.47
C ASN A 591 3.32 -15.87 -27.95
N ARG A 592 2.51 -16.76 -27.36
CA ARG A 592 1.29 -16.41 -26.60
C ARG A 592 1.67 -15.68 -25.30
N ARG A 593 1.74 -14.34 -25.35
CA ARG A 593 2.14 -13.49 -24.23
C ARG A 593 1.40 -12.14 -24.20
N ILE A 594 1.44 -11.53 -23.01
CA ILE A 594 1.23 -10.10 -22.79
C ILE A 594 2.60 -9.51 -22.45
N GLU A 595 2.85 -8.25 -22.83
CA GLU A 595 4.07 -7.52 -22.53
C GLU A 595 3.74 -6.03 -22.32
N PHE A 596 4.38 -5.37 -21.36
CA PHE A 596 4.31 -3.93 -21.18
C PHE A 596 5.48 -3.26 -21.92
N VAL A 597 5.21 -2.16 -22.63
CA VAL A 597 6.23 -1.38 -23.36
C VAL A 597 6.10 0.09 -22.99
N LEU A 598 7.22 0.76 -22.74
CA LEU A 598 7.23 2.19 -22.39
C LEU A 598 7.01 3.03 -23.67
N LEU A 599 5.98 3.87 -23.66
CA LEU A 599 5.67 4.79 -24.77
C LEU A 599 6.37 6.15 -24.61
N ASP A 600 6.63 6.56 -23.37
CA ASP A 600 7.36 7.79 -23.06
C ASP A 600 8.20 7.62 -21.78
N ALA A 601 9.46 8.06 -21.83
CA ALA A 601 10.34 8.11 -20.66
C ALA A 601 10.02 9.30 -19.75
N LYS A 602 9.38 10.36 -20.26
CA LYS A 602 8.81 11.41 -19.41
C LYS A 602 7.42 10.98 -18.91
N PRO A 603 7.15 10.99 -17.60
CA PRO A 603 5.82 10.72 -17.08
C PRO A 603 4.86 11.88 -17.38
N VAL A 604 3.56 11.59 -17.40
CA VAL A 604 2.48 12.55 -17.65
C VAL A 604 2.36 13.52 -16.47
N GLY A 605 2.36 14.82 -16.75
CA GLY A 605 2.24 15.87 -15.73
C GLY A 605 0.90 15.82 -15.00
N GLY A 606 0.91 16.07 -13.69
CA GLY A 606 -0.27 15.97 -12.84
C GLY A 606 -1.38 16.95 -13.22
N GLU A 607 -2.44 16.40 -13.81
CA GLU A 607 -3.79 16.94 -14.09
C GLU A 607 -3.89 18.18 -14.98
N GLY A 608 -4.82 18.12 -15.95
CA GLY A 608 -5.44 19.32 -16.53
C GLY A 608 -5.21 19.63 -18.01
N GLN A 609 -4.38 18.89 -18.77
CA GLN A 609 -4.22 19.16 -20.20
C GLN A 609 -4.08 17.88 -21.05
N VAL A 610 -5.13 17.60 -21.83
CA VAL A 610 -5.10 16.62 -22.91
C VAL A 610 -4.74 17.35 -24.20
N ASP A 611 -3.44 17.53 -24.45
CA ASP A 611 -2.95 17.97 -25.76
C ASP A 611 -3.12 16.84 -26.78
N LEU A 612 -4.35 16.71 -27.28
CA LEU A 612 -4.57 16.12 -28.61
C LEU A 612 -3.74 16.93 -29.61
N PRO A 613 -3.03 16.29 -30.56
CA PRO A 613 -2.25 17.01 -31.56
C PRO A 613 -3.20 17.82 -32.46
N VAL A 614 -3.33 19.11 -32.17
CA VAL A 614 -4.10 20.05 -32.98
C VAL A 614 -3.44 20.14 -34.36
N THR A 615 -4.04 19.44 -35.31
CA THR A 615 -3.70 19.63 -36.73
C THR A 615 -4.06 21.08 -37.07
N PRO A 616 -3.15 21.89 -37.65
CA PRO A 616 -3.44 23.28 -37.97
C PRO A 616 -4.69 23.38 -38.85
N PRO A 617 -5.61 24.33 -38.59
CA PRO A 617 -6.83 24.45 -39.36
C PRO A 617 -6.52 24.78 -40.82
N GLU A 618 -6.92 23.90 -41.72
CA GLU A 618 -6.83 24.11 -43.16
C GLU A 618 -7.68 25.34 -43.56
N PRO A 619 -7.21 26.22 -44.46
CA PRO A 619 -7.92 27.45 -44.79
C PRO A 619 -9.31 27.16 -45.39
N PRO A 620 -10.33 27.96 -45.05
CA PRO A 620 -11.73 27.63 -45.35
C PRO A 620 -12.00 27.58 -46.86
N VAL A 621 -12.40 26.40 -47.35
CA VAL A 621 -12.87 26.20 -48.71
C VAL A 621 -14.23 26.88 -48.90
N SER A 622 -14.34 27.74 -49.91
CA SER A 622 -15.56 28.50 -50.21
C SER A 622 -16.77 27.60 -50.49
N ALA A 623 -17.89 27.86 -49.81
CA ALA A 623 -19.13 27.11 -49.99
C ALA A 623 -19.77 27.35 -51.38
N PRO A 624 -20.36 26.32 -52.01
CA PRO A 624 -21.14 26.47 -53.26
C PRO A 624 -22.49 27.18 -53.02
N PRO A 625 -23.06 27.84 -54.04
CA PRO A 625 -24.25 28.68 -53.90
C PRO A 625 -25.57 27.90 -53.75
N ALA A 626 -26.53 28.53 -53.05
CA ALA A 626 -27.84 27.96 -52.75
C ALA A 626 -28.85 28.02 -53.93
N PRO A 627 -29.87 27.12 -53.97
CA PRO A 627 -30.93 27.14 -54.99
C PRO A 627 -31.93 28.31 -54.81
N PRO A 628 -32.65 28.70 -55.87
CA PRO A 628 -33.56 29.86 -55.85
C PRO A 628 -34.90 29.60 -55.13
N LYS A 629 -35.50 30.68 -54.62
CA LYS A 629 -36.80 30.67 -53.90
C LYS A 629 -37.99 30.69 -54.87
N PRO A 630 -39.15 30.07 -54.52
CA PRO A 630 -40.40 30.24 -55.23
C PRO A 630 -41.09 31.58 -54.89
N SER A 631 -41.99 32.03 -55.77
CA SER A 631 -42.86 33.21 -55.59
C SER A 631 -44.28 32.81 -55.14
N PRO A 632 -45.04 33.71 -54.47
CA PRO A 632 -46.28 33.34 -53.77
C PRO A 632 -47.56 33.43 -54.62
N VAL A 633 -48.57 32.63 -54.24
CA VAL A 633 -49.99 32.77 -54.62
C VAL A 633 -50.84 32.45 -53.37
N ALA A 634 -52.02 33.06 -53.25
CA ALA A 634 -52.97 32.94 -52.14
C ALA A 634 -54.40 33.22 -52.65
N PRO A 635 -55.46 33.15 -51.82
CA PRO A 635 -55.80 32.20 -50.74
C PRO A 635 -57.16 31.48 -51.01
N ILE A 636 -57.52 30.44 -50.26
CA ILE A 636 -58.87 29.82 -50.26
C ILE A 636 -59.29 29.47 -48.82
N GLU A 637 -60.61 29.49 -48.55
CA GLU A 637 -61.26 29.33 -47.25
C GLU A 637 -61.77 27.89 -46.97
N ALA A 638 -62.00 27.61 -45.68
CA ALA A 638 -63.02 26.71 -45.11
C ALA A 638 -62.99 25.17 -45.34
N MET A 639 -63.62 24.48 -44.38
CA MET A 639 -63.92 23.04 -44.25
C MET A 639 -65.22 22.68 -45.06
N PRO A 640 -65.68 21.40 -45.24
CA PRO A 640 -65.49 20.24 -44.34
C PRO A 640 -65.51 18.79 -44.93
N ASP A 641 -65.55 17.82 -44.00
CA ASP A 641 -66.19 16.49 -44.00
C ASP A 641 -65.73 15.27 -44.84
N LEU A 642 -65.61 14.15 -44.10
CA LEU A 642 -65.97 12.74 -44.36
C LEU A 642 -65.90 12.11 -45.77
N VAL A 643 -65.31 10.90 -45.84
CA VAL A 643 -66.03 9.61 -45.97
C VAL A 643 -65.08 8.45 -45.60
N LEU A 644 -65.64 7.28 -45.23
CA LEU A 644 -64.93 6.05 -44.82
C LEU A 644 -64.99 4.94 -45.90
N ASP A 645 -64.12 3.93 -45.74
CA ASP A 645 -64.25 2.53 -46.23
C ASP A 645 -64.26 2.27 -47.77
N GLU A 646 -64.07 1.02 -48.27
CA GLU A 646 -63.92 -0.31 -47.62
C GLU A 646 -62.94 -1.23 -48.42
N SER A 647 -62.74 -2.48 -47.94
CA SER A 647 -61.96 -3.63 -48.46
C SER A 647 -60.46 -3.67 -48.09
N ALA A 648 -59.90 -4.55 -47.23
CA ALA A 648 -60.17 -5.98 -46.89
C ALA A 648 -59.73 -6.97 -48.00
N VAL A 649 -59.15 -8.16 -47.76
CA VAL A 649 -59.01 -9.06 -46.58
C VAL A 649 -57.55 -9.65 -46.62
N GLU A 650 -56.86 -10.29 -45.66
CA GLU A 650 -57.12 -11.04 -44.40
C GLU A 650 -55.89 -10.87 -43.43
N GLY A 651 -55.63 -11.77 -42.46
CA GLY A 651 -54.34 -11.76 -41.70
C GLY A 651 -54.16 -12.54 -40.38
N ALA A 652 -55.23 -13.01 -39.71
CA ALA A 652 -55.22 -13.94 -38.55
C ALA A 652 -54.48 -13.56 -37.22
N ALA A 653 -55.23 -12.94 -36.30
CA ALA A 653 -55.42 -13.22 -34.84
C ALA A 653 -54.29 -13.69 -33.86
N PRO A 654 -54.29 -13.10 -32.64
CA PRO A 654 -53.86 -13.78 -31.41
C PRO A 654 -54.83 -13.61 -30.18
N MET A 655 -55.03 -14.69 -29.40
CA MET A 655 -55.66 -14.81 -28.05
C MET A 655 -55.25 -16.22 -27.49
N GLU A 656 -55.23 -16.57 -26.20
CA GLU A 656 -55.67 -15.93 -24.94
C GLU A 656 -54.86 -16.44 -23.72
N ASP A 657 -55.23 -15.99 -22.51
CA ASP A 657 -54.97 -16.48 -21.12
C ASP A 657 -53.79 -15.90 -20.29
N ALA A 658 -53.87 -15.71 -18.94
CA ALA A 658 -55.00 -15.39 -18.03
C ALA A 658 -54.48 -15.04 -16.59
N HIS A 659 -55.22 -14.20 -15.84
CA HIS A 659 -55.17 -13.94 -14.37
C HIS A 659 -53.91 -13.30 -13.70
N GLY A 660 -54.11 -12.37 -12.73
CA GLY A 660 -53.06 -12.05 -11.73
C GLY A 660 -52.99 -10.64 -11.07
N GLU A 661 -54.08 -10.02 -10.62
CA GLU A 661 -54.03 -8.82 -9.72
C GLU A 661 -53.75 -9.23 -8.24
N PRO A 662 -53.48 -8.31 -7.26
CA PRO A 662 -53.56 -6.83 -7.28
C PRO A 662 -52.43 -6.00 -6.58
N MET A 663 -52.31 -4.71 -6.95
CA MET A 663 -52.22 -3.47 -6.10
C MET A 663 -51.25 -3.34 -4.89
N PRO A 664 -50.99 -2.10 -4.37
CA PRO A 664 -50.96 -0.78 -5.03
C PRO A 664 -49.75 0.13 -4.66
N GLU A 665 -49.37 1.01 -5.58
CA GLU A 665 -49.14 2.43 -5.22
C GLU A 665 -50.44 3.20 -5.43
N SER A 666 -50.57 4.41 -4.83
CA SER A 666 -51.04 5.66 -5.48
C SER A 666 -51.87 6.59 -4.58
N SER A 667 -52.02 7.82 -5.08
CA SER A 667 -53.10 8.79 -4.83
C SER A 667 -53.07 9.63 -3.54
N ASP A 668 -53.41 10.93 -3.56
CA ASP A 668 -53.38 11.89 -4.69
C ASP A 668 -53.41 13.35 -4.19
N ALA A 669 -53.13 14.30 -5.10
CA ALA A 669 -53.48 15.71 -4.91
C ALA A 669 -54.88 16.00 -5.55
N PRO A 670 -55.59 17.11 -5.21
CA PRO A 670 -55.24 18.38 -5.85
C PRO A 670 -55.54 19.68 -5.05
N ALA A 671 -55.11 20.78 -5.67
CA ALA A 671 -55.24 22.21 -5.34
C ALA A 671 -56.56 22.75 -4.76
N ALA A 672 -56.46 23.86 -4.02
CA ALA A 672 -57.19 25.12 -4.33
C ALA A 672 -56.53 26.37 -3.70
N ASP A 673 -56.81 27.53 -4.30
CA ASP A 673 -56.31 28.89 -4.03
C ASP A 673 -57.11 29.65 -2.95
N ALA A 674 -56.47 30.54 -2.17
CA ALA A 674 -57.05 31.72 -1.48
C ALA A 674 -55.99 32.47 -0.62
N SER A 675 -56.27 33.72 -0.23
CA SER A 675 -55.30 34.59 0.49
C SER A 675 -55.90 35.47 1.62
N ALA A 676 -54.97 35.96 2.46
CA ALA A 676 -55.00 37.20 3.25
C ALA A 676 -55.66 37.31 4.66
N ALA A 677 -54.99 38.13 5.49
CA ALA A 677 -55.45 39.01 6.58
C ALA A 677 -55.41 38.55 8.07
N ASP A 678 -54.67 39.35 8.86
CA ASP A 678 -54.80 39.81 10.26
C ASP A 678 -55.04 38.82 11.44
N VAL A 679 -54.29 38.78 12.57
CA VAL A 679 -53.73 39.82 13.49
C VAL A 679 -54.82 40.48 14.37
N PRO A 680 -54.68 40.70 15.71
CA PRO A 680 -53.57 40.45 16.66
C PRO A 680 -53.90 39.67 17.97
N ALA A 681 -52.84 39.40 18.76
CA ALA A 681 -52.68 39.39 20.25
C ALA A 681 -53.86 39.07 21.23
N ASP A 682 -53.58 38.27 22.28
CA ASP A 682 -53.09 38.78 23.59
C ASP A 682 -52.45 37.67 24.48
N THR A 683 -51.99 38.03 25.68
CA THR A 683 -51.36 37.21 26.76
C THR A 683 -52.04 37.56 28.11
N PRO A 684 -51.65 37.06 29.31
CA PRO A 684 -50.89 35.87 29.78
C PRO A 684 -51.82 35.05 30.76
N PRO A 685 -51.44 34.46 31.93
CA PRO A 685 -50.14 34.07 32.51
C PRO A 685 -50.07 32.62 33.08
N ALA A 686 -48.91 32.31 33.68
CA ALA A 686 -48.49 31.02 34.23
C ALA A 686 -49.10 30.61 35.58
N ALA A 687 -48.96 29.31 35.89
CA ALA A 687 -48.86 28.69 37.23
C ALA A 687 -48.45 27.21 37.07
N ASP A 688 -47.75 26.52 37.98
CA ASP A 688 -46.76 26.91 38.99
C ASP A 688 -46.07 25.61 39.52
N ALA A 689 -44.85 25.72 40.10
CA ALA A 689 -44.23 24.74 41.03
C ALA A 689 -44.07 23.24 40.59
N ALA A 690 -43.44 22.35 41.38
CA ALA A 690 -42.11 22.42 42.00
C ALA A 690 -41.61 20.99 42.38
N THR A 691 -40.29 20.81 42.41
CA THR A 691 -39.50 19.91 43.30
C THR A 691 -40.05 18.51 43.68
N THR A 692 -39.40 17.43 43.20
CA THR A 692 -38.68 16.44 44.07
C THR A 692 -38.00 15.33 43.25
N ALA A 693 -36.82 14.91 43.72
CA ALA A 693 -36.28 13.56 43.56
C ALA A 693 -36.09 12.99 44.99
N PRO A 694 -35.99 11.65 45.21
CA PRO A 694 -34.70 10.97 45.01
C PRO A 694 -34.76 9.45 44.68
N GLU A 695 -33.55 8.89 44.53
CA GLU A 695 -33.11 7.51 44.85
C GLU A 695 -33.56 6.25 44.07
N ALA A 696 -32.54 5.66 43.45
CA ALA A 696 -32.35 4.36 42.82
C ALA A 696 -32.96 3.09 43.46
N VAL A 697 -33.32 2.13 42.59
CA VAL A 697 -33.38 0.68 42.87
C VAL A 697 -32.86 -0.12 41.65
N ALA A 698 -32.21 -1.25 41.91
CA ALA A 698 -31.85 -2.32 40.96
C ALA A 698 -31.79 -3.67 41.74
N PRO A 699 -31.68 -4.87 41.13
CA PRO A 699 -31.61 -5.24 39.71
C PRO A 699 -32.67 -6.30 39.30
N ASP A 700 -32.63 -6.87 38.07
CA ASP A 700 -32.17 -8.27 37.80
C ASP A 700 -32.33 -8.72 36.31
N ALA A 701 -31.56 -9.76 35.94
CA ALA A 701 -31.46 -10.61 34.75
C ALA A 701 -32.39 -10.48 33.50
N ALA A 702 -31.76 -10.38 32.32
CA ALA A 702 -31.88 -11.38 31.22
C ALA A 702 -30.79 -11.18 30.13
N ALA A 703 -30.38 -12.27 29.46
CA ALA A 703 -29.39 -12.34 28.34
C ALA A 703 -30.02 -13.17 27.18
N PRO A 704 -29.40 -13.44 25.99
CA PRO A 704 -27.96 -13.45 25.68
C PRO A 704 -27.48 -12.95 24.29
N ASP A 705 -26.14 -12.87 24.19
CA ASP A 705 -25.23 -13.11 23.05
C ASP A 705 -25.54 -12.69 21.60
N ALA A 706 -24.60 -11.90 21.05
CA ALA A 706 -23.78 -12.33 19.90
C ALA A 706 -22.41 -11.62 19.91
N ALA A 707 -21.30 -12.35 20.04
CA ALA A 707 -19.94 -11.81 20.00
C ALA A 707 -18.98 -12.71 19.20
N LEU A 708 -17.99 -12.10 18.55
CA LEU A 708 -16.89 -12.80 17.86
C LEU A 708 -15.55 -12.47 18.55
N PRO A 709 -14.57 -13.40 18.55
CA PRO A 709 -13.50 -13.39 19.55
C PRO A 709 -12.25 -12.59 19.14
N ALA A 710 -11.61 -11.99 20.14
CA ALA A 710 -10.18 -11.68 20.15
C ALA A 710 -9.53 -12.48 21.29
N ALA A 711 -8.32 -13.00 21.08
CA ALA A 711 -7.65 -13.90 22.02
C ALA A 711 -6.17 -13.53 22.19
N GLU A 712 -5.88 -12.67 23.17
CA GLU A 712 -4.54 -12.56 23.76
C GLU A 712 -4.48 -13.42 25.03
N ALA A 713 -3.55 -14.36 25.10
CA ALA A 713 -3.39 -15.25 26.24
C ALA A 713 -2.22 -14.78 27.13
N ALA A 714 -2.53 -14.03 28.18
CA ALA A 714 -1.56 -13.73 29.23
C ALA A 714 -1.26 -14.98 30.07
N ILE A 715 0.03 -15.29 30.29
CA ILE A 715 0.46 -16.41 31.14
C ILE A 715 0.73 -15.89 32.55
N GLU A 716 -0.17 -16.21 33.48
CA GLU A 716 -0.02 -15.87 34.90
C GLU A 716 0.82 -16.94 35.62
N ILE A 717 1.97 -16.56 36.17
CA ILE A 717 2.90 -17.49 36.83
C ILE A 717 2.71 -17.43 38.34
N GLN A 718 2.32 -18.54 38.96
CA GLN A 718 2.25 -18.65 40.43
C GLN A 718 3.65 -18.57 41.06
N VAL A 719 3.83 -17.62 41.98
CA VAL A 719 5.08 -17.43 42.73
C VAL A 719 4.96 -18.06 44.12
N ASN A 720 5.82 -19.05 44.42
CA ASN A 720 5.88 -19.72 45.71
C ASN A 720 7.06 -19.15 46.55
N PRO A 721 6.92 -18.86 47.86
CA PRO A 721 7.84 -17.95 48.55
C PRO A 721 9.15 -18.60 49.06
N ALA A 722 10.26 -17.93 48.74
CA ALA A 722 11.52 -17.83 49.50
C ALA A 722 12.15 -19.11 50.13
N ALA A 723 13.17 -19.64 49.45
CA ALA A 723 14.27 -20.38 50.07
C ALA A 723 15.52 -19.48 50.26
N GLN A 724 16.41 -19.82 51.20
CA GLN A 724 17.44 -18.91 51.72
C GLN A 724 18.72 -18.85 50.86
N SER A 725 19.37 -17.67 50.81
CA SER A 725 20.56 -17.40 49.99
C SER A 725 21.88 -17.41 50.81
N PRO A 726 22.95 -18.10 50.35
CA PRO A 726 24.23 -18.15 51.05
C PRO A 726 25.29 -17.18 50.49
N GLY A 727 25.54 -16.08 51.22
CA GLY A 727 26.84 -15.41 51.44
C GLY A 727 27.76 -15.05 50.25
N HIS A 728 27.92 -13.75 49.96
CA HIS A 728 28.97 -13.22 49.09
C HIS A 728 30.41 -13.41 49.63
N PRO A 729 31.39 -13.76 48.78
CA PRO A 729 32.83 -13.63 49.10
C PRO A 729 33.31 -12.17 49.15
N LYS A 730 34.27 -11.87 50.03
CA LYS A 730 34.88 -10.52 50.16
C LYS A 730 35.94 -10.24 49.08
N PRO A 731 36.11 -8.97 48.62
CA PRO A 731 37.13 -8.60 47.64
C PRO A 731 38.56 -8.65 48.24
N ARG A 732 39.55 -8.93 47.38
CA ARG A 732 40.98 -8.88 47.72
C ARG A 732 41.54 -7.45 47.61
N PRO A 733 42.50 -7.04 48.46
CA PRO A 733 43.08 -5.70 48.42
C PRO A 733 44.05 -5.50 47.24
N LYS A 734 44.12 -4.26 46.72
CA LYS A 734 45.14 -3.83 45.74
C LYS A 734 46.53 -3.83 46.39
N LYS A 735 47.56 -4.30 45.67
CA LYS A 735 48.95 -3.95 45.97
C LYS A 735 49.31 -2.62 45.31
N LEU A 736 50.03 -1.76 46.02
CA LEU A 736 50.77 -0.65 45.40
C LEU A 736 52.01 -1.19 44.68
N GLY A 737 52.48 -0.47 43.66
CA GLY A 737 53.73 -0.78 42.95
C GLY A 737 54.97 -0.29 43.69
N GLY A 738 56.15 -0.68 43.21
CA GLY A 738 57.43 -0.24 43.79
C GLY A 738 58.67 -0.67 43.00
N LEU A 739 59.20 0.27 42.22
CA LEU A 739 60.61 0.46 41.84
C LEU A 739 61.37 -0.61 41.02
N ASN A 740 62.01 -0.08 39.96
CA ASN A 740 63.20 -0.55 39.24
C ASN A 740 63.05 -1.88 38.45
N ASN A 741 63.68 -2.04 37.28
CA ASN A 741 64.77 -1.25 36.67
C ASN A 741 64.59 -1.15 35.14
#